data_AF-A0A933S008-F1
#
_entry.id   AF-A0A933S008-F1
#
_cell.length_a   1.000
_cell.length_b   1.000
_cell.length_c   1.000
_cell.angle_alpha   90.00
_cell.angle_beta   90.00
_cell.angle_gamma   90.00
#
_symmetry.space_group_name_H-M   'P 1'
#
loop_
_entity.id
_entity.type
_entity.pdbx_description
1 polymer ?
#
loop_
_entity_poly.entity_id
_entity_poly.type
_entity_poly.pdbx_seq_one_letter_code
_entity_poly.pdbx_strand_id
1 'polypeptide(L)'
;MRTLLASSAARTPPSTQLERPGLSKPTRPRFSIRAKPSDWLAADAGGPFIDAIFESVRDGIDRAVLTWPEPPGGAFVAACIALREARCNGRLSHATFGYWPWRDGSTWAARLVLVNPNDIATAARDAINDPKGRDWKLAGLAHESLEMIEIRLRDLDQKLADATSVLSEEAIVVRSPTLLETTVVFDPRRSRGGAPYQPASETILRRVRRHTLLTEKNAGLTDHFRLAGDPGTTPFALFGLPAAKRPEELARYVRSDRITLLGLDAVIVDLTKAGRSELPDQWESPLEALLRSLDDTPGRRPGVIVLADDASTFRRATRVMKATAGARHPKSRIIELGVYLDHRGLLGPAAVFPQTMHGIAFQADIKDASLAPLRERLVSLGRTLREDGSSATKNVSRTLAFLRRAASLPMGLAEARRITDVLYDADDEVDAAIRSMFRPRMVLGALRQATEIAPGQASEITSLADAIDAKVVEWEAETPVSLKLSTLMDMAEWNAASTVLAFPDRRIAETYLASDRALTCACAVIDHRGIFELSPQAGIKRIIVVGPSTQAVRALLTTSLDPNLVLFLGDTAGSALLSAELAPLHRLAAFAPIASRVTALTEALRRGGTDETLDVAEAEFRMTVSDQEERIDLTQANEAYRGPVVEMRTRRGLVLRYRPTSDVLLLSPGETRPFEKINARDVEPGDSILVLKNDVRELIRRALAGSRKSISELGLYHRSIADIRARLPGLTVIDKARRVLRDIQRDTPSVPDTEVHNIVRWLNAADAPIKIDGARQPGAARDWPRFRAFMLAAGINEMLARTYWDAAITPSRSYRAQEGHLFNQRVVQFVLDPEAATAWASMRDVWQQVLEGVDAIEDVKTLREDGRNG
;
A
#
# COMPACT_ATOMS: atom_id res chain seq x y z
N MET A 1 0.18 -50.28 -29.08
CA MET A 1 -0.34 -49.37 -28.03
C MET A 1 0.50 -49.37 -26.75
N ARG A 2 0.92 -50.51 -26.19
CA ARG A 2 1.87 -50.55 -25.05
C ARG A 2 3.31 -50.11 -25.40
N THR A 3 3.74 -50.25 -26.64
CA THR A 3 5.05 -49.78 -27.14
C THR A 3 5.11 -48.29 -27.49
N LEU A 4 3.95 -47.61 -27.62
CA LEU A 4 3.85 -46.15 -27.82
C LEU A 4 3.81 -45.36 -26.49
N LEU A 5 3.59 -46.05 -25.36
CA LEU A 5 3.65 -45.46 -24.01
C LEU A 5 5.06 -45.56 -23.38
N ALA A 6 5.95 -46.38 -23.96
CA ALA A 6 7.33 -46.51 -23.49
C ALA A 6 8.27 -45.42 -24.04
N SER A 7 7.90 -44.73 -25.12
CA SER A 7 8.69 -43.64 -25.74
C SER A 7 8.47 -42.26 -25.10
N SER A 8 7.52 -42.12 -24.17
CA SER A 8 7.30 -40.89 -23.38
C SER A 8 8.09 -40.87 -22.06
N ALA A 9 8.77 -41.96 -21.70
CA ALA A 9 9.55 -42.07 -20.47
C ALA A 9 11.01 -41.63 -20.63
N ALA A 10 11.39 -41.06 -21.78
CA ALA A 10 12.75 -40.62 -22.05
C ALA A 10 12.86 -39.09 -21.95
N ARG A 11 13.79 -38.65 -21.08
CA ARG A 11 14.29 -37.29 -20.85
C ARG A 11 13.49 -36.44 -19.86
N THR A 12 13.62 -36.76 -18.57
CA THR A 12 14.01 -35.66 -17.67
C THR A 12 15.47 -35.34 -18.06
N PRO A 13 15.77 -34.22 -18.75
CA PRO A 13 17.16 -33.83 -18.85
C PRO A 13 17.69 -33.72 -17.41
N PRO A 14 18.92 -34.19 -17.12
CA PRO A 14 19.56 -33.83 -15.87
C PRO A 14 19.44 -32.31 -15.72
N SER A 15 19.22 -31.81 -14.50
CA SER A 15 19.25 -30.38 -14.22
C SER A 15 20.66 -29.87 -14.53
N THR A 16 20.94 -29.63 -15.80
CA THR A 16 22.17 -29.02 -16.26
C THR A 16 22.13 -27.62 -15.71
N GLN A 17 22.87 -27.42 -14.62
CA GLN A 17 23.07 -26.08 -14.07
C GLN A 17 23.56 -25.21 -15.23
N LEU A 18 22.88 -24.09 -15.43
CA LEU A 18 23.28 -23.12 -16.43
C LEU A 18 24.40 -22.32 -15.81
N GLU A 19 25.62 -22.68 -16.16
CA GLU A 19 26.80 -21.89 -15.83
C GLU A 19 27.08 -20.93 -16.97
N ARG A 20 27.06 -19.62 -16.66
CA ARG A 20 27.47 -18.56 -17.58
C ARG A 20 28.55 -17.75 -16.88
N PRO A 21 29.84 -17.98 -17.17
CA PRO A 21 30.90 -17.16 -16.60
C PRO A 21 30.64 -15.71 -17.01
N GLY A 22 30.78 -14.76 -16.10
CA GLY A 22 30.76 -13.33 -16.42
C GLY A 22 32.12 -12.69 -16.18
N LEU A 23 32.10 -11.40 -15.86
CA LEU A 23 33.29 -10.60 -15.59
C LEU A 23 34.20 -11.19 -14.52
N SER A 24 35.50 -11.22 -14.79
CA SER A 24 36.52 -11.66 -13.83
C SER A 24 36.62 -10.75 -12.61
N LYS A 25 36.31 -9.46 -12.77
CA LYS A 25 36.38 -8.45 -11.71
C LYS A 25 35.00 -7.83 -11.46
N PRO A 26 34.32 -8.20 -10.35
CA PRO A 26 33.00 -7.66 -10.04
C PRO A 26 33.09 -6.20 -9.61
N THR A 27 32.11 -5.40 -10.04
CA THR A 27 31.87 -4.05 -9.55
C THR A 27 30.48 -4.02 -8.92
N ARG A 28 30.38 -3.64 -7.65
CA ARG A 28 29.10 -3.59 -6.95
C ARG A 28 28.33 -2.33 -7.35
N PRO A 29 27.16 -2.44 -8.01
CA PRO A 29 26.38 -1.27 -8.38
C PRO A 29 25.74 -0.65 -7.13
N ARG A 30 25.73 0.68 -7.07
CA ARG A 30 24.98 1.42 -6.05
C ARG A 30 23.83 2.19 -6.67
N PHE A 31 22.78 2.33 -5.87
CA PHE A 31 21.49 2.87 -6.27
C PHE A 31 21.08 3.98 -5.33
N SER A 32 20.25 4.91 -5.78
CA SER A 32 19.60 5.86 -4.88
C SER A 32 18.17 6.11 -5.30
N ILE A 33 17.30 6.43 -4.34
CA ILE A 33 15.97 6.98 -4.62
C ILE A 33 15.87 8.43 -4.13
N ARG A 34 17.01 9.05 -3.85
CA ARG A 34 17.16 10.43 -3.38
C ARG A 34 18.07 11.19 -4.32
N ALA A 35 17.91 12.51 -4.29
CA ALA A 35 18.77 13.44 -4.99
C ALA A 35 20.21 13.57 -4.47
N LYS A 36 20.44 13.12 -3.22
CA LYS A 36 21.66 13.45 -2.50
C LYS A 36 22.85 12.59 -2.94
N PRO A 37 24.00 13.20 -3.29
CA PRO A 37 25.17 12.49 -3.80
C PRO A 37 25.84 11.57 -2.77
N SER A 38 25.50 11.70 -1.47
CA SER A 38 25.98 10.84 -0.38
C SER A 38 25.14 9.58 -0.13
N ASP A 39 23.91 9.52 -0.66
CA ASP A 39 22.90 8.53 -0.26
C ASP A 39 22.83 7.36 -1.26
N TRP A 40 23.99 6.87 -1.70
CA TRP A 40 24.10 5.68 -2.56
C TRP A 40 24.02 4.40 -1.71
N LEU A 41 22.98 3.61 -1.94
CA LEU A 41 22.64 2.37 -1.24
C LEU A 41 22.96 1.14 -2.08
N ALA A 42 23.22 0.00 -1.42
CA ALA A 42 23.23 -1.30 -2.07
C ALA A 42 21.82 -1.92 -2.10
N ALA A 43 21.64 -2.99 -2.87
CA ALA A 43 20.39 -3.75 -2.93
C ALA A 43 20.33 -4.89 -1.89
N ASP A 44 20.97 -4.74 -0.73
CA ASP A 44 21.13 -5.83 0.24
C ASP A 44 19.82 -6.23 0.91
N ALA A 45 18.93 -5.26 1.16
CA ALA A 45 17.57 -5.54 1.61
C ALA A 45 16.83 -6.51 0.66
N GLY A 46 17.01 -6.33 -0.65
CA GLY A 46 16.47 -7.23 -1.68
C GLY A 46 17.35 -8.44 -2.03
N GLY A 47 18.52 -8.57 -1.41
CA GLY A 47 19.54 -9.59 -1.73
C GLY A 47 18.97 -11.01 -1.85
N PRO A 48 18.23 -11.52 -0.85
CA PRO A 48 17.64 -12.86 -0.92
C PRO A 48 16.73 -13.08 -2.12
N PHE A 49 16.00 -12.05 -2.56
CA PHE A 49 15.14 -12.14 -3.73
C PHE A 49 15.93 -12.12 -5.03
N ILE A 50 16.94 -11.25 -5.12
CA ILE A 50 17.86 -11.18 -6.26
C ILE A 50 18.62 -12.50 -6.42
N ASP A 51 19.08 -13.08 -5.31
CA ASP A 51 19.72 -14.39 -5.29
C ASP A 51 18.77 -15.50 -5.75
N ALA A 52 17.50 -15.47 -5.31
CA ALA A 52 16.49 -16.42 -5.77
C ALA A 52 16.30 -16.38 -7.30
N ILE A 53 16.39 -15.20 -7.93
CA ILE A 53 16.36 -15.06 -9.39
C ILE A 53 17.59 -15.77 -10.00
N PHE A 54 18.79 -15.48 -9.51
CA PHE A 54 20.01 -16.09 -10.04
C PHE A 54 20.06 -17.61 -9.84
N GLU A 55 19.59 -18.10 -8.70
CA GLU A 55 19.51 -19.54 -8.49
C GLU A 55 18.51 -20.19 -9.43
N SER A 56 17.36 -19.55 -9.70
CA SER A 56 16.37 -20.02 -10.68
C SER A 56 16.90 -20.01 -12.11
N VAL A 57 17.69 -19.00 -12.47
CA VAL A 57 18.44 -18.99 -13.74
C VAL A 57 19.41 -20.16 -13.79
N ARG A 58 20.11 -20.48 -12.69
CA ARG A 58 21.07 -21.59 -12.64
C ARG A 58 20.39 -22.95 -12.74
N ASP A 59 19.40 -23.24 -11.91
CA ASP A 59 18.80 -24.59 -11.79
C ASP A 59 17.50 -24.81 -12.58
N GLY A 60 16.81 -23.75 -12.97
CA GLY A 60 15.57 -23.80 -13.75
C GLY A 60 14.36 -24.15 -12.88
N ILE A 61 14.52 -24.10 -11.56
CA ILE A 61 13.49 -24.47 -10.59
C ILE A 61 12.61 -23.24 -10.30
N ASP A 62 11.31 -23.49 -10.33
CA ASP A 62 10.28 -22.50 -9.99
C ASP A 62 10.34 -22.14 -8.49
N ARG A 63 10.27 -20.85 -8.21
CA ARG A 63 10.35 -20.27 -6.86
C ARG A 63 9.14 -19.39 -6.60
N ALA A 64 8.57 -19.52 -5.40
CA ALA A 64 7.60 -18.58 -4.88
C ALA A 64 8.24 -17.83 -3.71
N VAL A 65 8.12 -16.51 -3.72
CA VAL A 65 8.75 -15.61 -2.75
C VAL A 65 7.69 -14.78 -2.05
N LEU A 66 7.65 -14.87 -0.72
CA LEU A 66 6.84 -14.02 0.15
C LEU A 66 7.72 -12.94 0.77
N THR A 67 7.48 -11.68 0.44
CA THR A 67 8.06 -10.54 1.16
C THR A 67 7.16 -10.13 2.31
N TRP A 68 7.73 -9.95 3.50
CA TRP A 68 6.98 -9.66 4.72
C TRP A 68 7.86 -8.98 5.79
N PRO A 69 7.36 -8.09 6.66
CA PRO A 69 6.00 -7.53 6.68
C PRO A 69 5.76 -6.43 5.65
N GLU A 70 6.81 -5.78 5.16
CA GLU A 70 6.69 -4.68 4.19
C GLU A 70 6.79 -5.18 2.74
N PRO A 71 6.12 -4.50 1.78
CA PRO A 71 6.19 -4.83 0.36
C PRO A 71 7.51 -4.34 -0.29
N PRO A 72 7.93 -4.99 -1.39
CA PRO A 72 9.19 -4.70 -2.08
C PRO A 72 9.10 -3.53 -3.08
N GLY A 73 7.94 -2.87 -3.24
CA GLY A 73 7.72 -1.80 -4.23
C GLY A 73 7.56 -2.26 -5.69
N GLY A 74 7.40 -3.58 -5.92
CA GLY A 74 7.13 -4.19 -7.22
C GLY A 74 8.25 -5.12 -7.73
N ALA A 75 7.89 -6.18 -8.45
CA ALA A 75 8.86 -7.16 -8.94
C ALA A 75 9.67 -6.65 -10.14
N PHE A 76 9.17 -5.62 -10.85
CA PHE A 76 9.86 -5.04 -12.01
C PHE A 76 11.20 -4.41 -11.62
N VAL A 77 11.22 -3.67 -10.51
CA VAL A 77 12.44 -3.06 -9.97
C VAL A 77 13.46 -4.14 -9.64
N ALA A 78 13.02 -5.23 -9.00
CA ALA A 78 13.89 -6.35 -8.70
C ALA A 78 14.48 -7.01 -9.95
N ALA A 79 13.68 -7.19 -11.01
CA ALA A 79 14.16 -7.74 -12.28
C ALA A 79 15.24 -6.84 -12.90
N CYS A 80 15.04 -5.52 -12.87
CA CYS A 80 16.03 -4.56 -13.36
C CYS A 80 17.31 -4.54 -12.51
N ILE A 81 17.17 -4.56 -11.17
CA ILE A 81 18.32 -4.67 -10.26
C ILE A 81 19.07 -5.97 -10.53
N ALA A 82 18.38 -7.10 -10.66
CA ALA A 82 19.00 -8.39 -10.95
C ALA A 82 19.77 -8.37 -12.28
N LEU A 83 19.24 -7.78 -13.35
CA LEU A 83 19.97 -7.62 -14.62
C LEU A 83 21.20 -6.72 -14.46
N ARG A 84 21.11 -5.63 -13.67
CA ARG A 84 22.24 -4.75 -13.38
C ARG A 84 23.32 -5.46 -12.57
N GLU A 85 22.95 -6.16 -11.51
CA GLU A 85 23.83 -6.99 -10.69
C GLU A 85 24.48 -8.11 -11.52
N ALA A 86 23.73 -8.73 -12.44
CA ALA A 86 24.23 -9.76 -13.35
C ALA A 86 25.38 -9.21 -14.20
N ARG A 87 25.15 -8.03 -14.79
CA ARG A 87 26.11 -7.32 -15.63
C ARG A 87 27.34 -6.86 -14.86
N CYS A 88 27.17 -6.28 -13.69
CA CYS A 88 28.24 -5.61 -12.95
C CYS A 88 29.08 -6.57 -12.09
N ASN A 89 28.47 -7.60 -11.49
CA ASN A 89 29.18 -8.57 -10.66
C ASN A 89 29.68 -9.80 -11.43
N GLY A 90 29.45 -9.87 -12.74
CA GLY A 90 29.88 -11.00 -13.56
C GLY A 90 29.20 -12.33 -13.20
N ARG A 91 27.98 -12.28 -12.64
CA ARG A 91 27.21 -13.49 -12.32
C ARG A 91 26.68 -14.19 -13.57
N LEU A 92 26.45 -13.44 -14.64
CA LEU A 92 26.02 -13.94 -15.95
C LEU A 92 26.73 -13.16 -17.05
N SER A 93 27.15 -13.84 -18.12
CA SER A 93 27.65 -13.17 -19.34
C SER A 93 26.58 -12.37 -20.05
N HIS A 94 25.38 -12.92 -20.15
CA HIS A 94 24.19 -12.35 -20.77
C HIS A 94 22.94 -12.89 -20.08
N ALA A 95 21.81 -12.17 -20.19
CA ALA A 95 20.55 -12.62 -19.60
C ALA A 95 19.34 -12.18 -20.42
N THR A 96 18.34 -13.05 -20.51
CA THR A 96 17.05 -12.81 -21.16
C THR A 96 15.94 -13.12 -20.16
N PHE A 97 15.37 -12.08 -19.55
CA PHE A 97 14.29 -12.22 -18.56
C PHE A 97 12.93 -11.89 -19.18
N GLY A 98 11.90 -12.64 -18.78
CA GLY A 98 10.51 -12.28 -19.00
C GLY A 98 9.93 -11.59 -17.77
N TYR A 99 9.09 -10.59 -17.96
CA TYR A 99 8.36 -9.93 -16.88
C TYR A 99 6.85 -10.02 -17.10
N TRP A 100 6.12 -10.55 -16.12
CA TRP A 100 4.68 -10.70 -16.17
C TRP A 100 4.04 -10.25 -14.85
N PRO A 101 2.84 -9.64 -14.86
CA PRO A 101 2.13 -9.17 -16.04
C PRO A 101 2.71 -7.85 -16.53
N TRP A 102 2.89 -7.72 -17.84
CA TRP A 102 3.24 -6.44 -18.44
C TRP A 102 2.07 -5.47 -18.38
N ARG A 103 2.33 -4.29 -17.81
CA ARG A 103 1.45 -3.13 -17.76
C ARG A 103 2.25 -1.89 -18.11
N ASP A 104 1.59 -0.86 -18.64
CA ASP A 104 2.29 0.34 -19.10
C ASP A 104 2.98 1.05 -17.92
N GLY A 105 2.39 1.02 -16.72
CA GLY A 105 2.99 1.54 -15.49
C GLY A 105 4.08 0.67 -14.85
N SER A 106 4.43 -0.50 -15.37
CA SER A 106 5.42 -1.41 -14.74
C SER A 106 6.80 -0.77 -14.61
N THR A 107 7.17 0.04 -15.61
CA THR A 107 8.52 0.60 -15.70
C THR A 107 8.74 1.80 -14.78
N TRP A 108 7.68 2.33 -14.16
CA TRP A 108 7.71 3.62 -13.46
C TRP A 108 8.60 3.59 -12.22
N ALA A 109 8.43 2.57 -11.38
CA ALA A 109 9.22 2.43 -10.16
C ALA A 109 10.73 2.38 -10.45
N ALA A 110 11.14 1.82 -11.60
CA ALA A 110 12.54 1.78 -12.03
C ALA A 110 13.07 3.13 -12.55
N ARG A 111 12.22 4.09 -12.94
CA ARG A 111 12.66 5.45 -13.34
C ARG A 111 13.15 6.28 -12.15
N LEU A 112 12.74 5.90 -10.95
CA LEU A 112 12.98 6.67 -9.73
C LEU A 112 14.19 6.17 -8.95
N VAL A 113 14.68 5.00 -9.32
CA VAL A 113 15.95 4.47 -8.84
C VAL A 113 17.03 5.03 -9.73
N LEU A 114 17.86 5.92 -9.20
CA LEU A 114 19.11 6.35 -9.81
C LEU A 114 20.16 5.24 -9.66
N VAL A 115 21.03 5.11 -10.65
CA VAL A 115 22.19 4.21 -10.60
C VAL A 115 23.45 5.06 -10.63
N ASN A 116 24.42 4.70 -9.80
CA ASN A 116 25.68 5.43 -9.74
C ASN A 116 26.42 5.31 -11.09
N PRO A 117 26.66 6.42 -11.82
CA PRO A 117 27.27 6.38 -13.14
C PRO A 117 28.69 5.83 -13.13
N ASN A 118 29.43 6.03 -12.03
CA ASN A 118 30.83 5.59 -11.91
C ASN A 118 30.95 4.10 -11.70
N ASP A 119 29.99 3.49 -11.00
CA ASP A 119 29.94 2.03 -10.84
C ASP A 119 29.69 1.37 -12.21
N ILE A 120 28.78 1.92 -13.01
CA ILE A 120 28.49 1.41 -14.37
C ILE A 120 29.71 1.58 -15.28
N ALA A 121 30.29 2.78 -15.33
CA ALA A 121 31.44 3.04 -16.18
C ALA A 121 32.66 2.19 -15.79
N THR A 122 32.85 1.95 -14.49
CA THR A 122 33.91 1.08 -13.97
C THR A 122 33.68 -0.37 -14.38
N ALA A 123 32.45 -0.88 -14.24
CA ALA A 123 32.10 -2.22 -14.69
C ALA A 123 32.34 -2.40 -16.20
N ALA A 124 31.94 -1.42 -17.02
CA ALA A 124 32.15 -1.46 -18.47
C ALA A 124 33.64 -1.41 -18.85
N ARG A 125 34.43 -0.54 -18.21
CA ARG A 125 35.89 -0.48 -18.42
C ARG A 125 36.56 -1.79 -18.04
N ASP A 126 36.18 -2.37 -16.91
CA ASP A 126 36.77 -3.61 -16.42
C ASP A 126 36.35 -4.78 -17.35
N ALA A 127 35.17 -4.73 -17.98
CA ALA A 127 34.71 -5.67 -19.01
C ALA A 127 35.46 -5.59 -20.35
N ILE A 128 35.80 -4.37 -20.80
CA ILE A 128 36.61 -4.16 -22.01
C ILE A 128 38.03 -4.71 -21.80
N ASN A 129 38.59 -4.49 -20.62
CA ASN A 129 39.96 -4.88 -20.28
C ASN A 129 40.07 -6.30 -19.71
N ASP A 130 38.98 -7.06 -19.62
CA ASP A 130 39.00 -8.42 -19.08
C ASP A 130 39.77 -9.34 -20.05
N PRO A 131 40.90 -9.93 -19.64
CA PRO A 131 41.67 -10.83 -20.50
C PRO A 131 40.88 -12.07 -20.92
N LYS A 132 39.85 -12.45 -20.14
CA LYS A 132 38.92 -13.54 -20.45
C LYS A 132 37.66 -13.07 -21.17
N GLY A 133 37.62 -11.82 -21.63
CA GLY A 133 36.45 -11.21 -22.27
C GLY A 133 35.89 -12.02 -23.44
N ARG A 134 36.76 -12.66 -24.23
CA ARG A 134 36.35 -13.52 -25.35
C ARG A 134 35.65 -14.82 -24.91
N ASP A 135 35.92 -15.28 -23.69
CA ASP A 135 35.41 -16.55 -23.19
C ASP A 135 33.96 -16.44 -22.71
N TRP A 136 33.55 -15.25 -22.25
CA TRP A 136 32.20 -15.02 -21.74
C TRP A 136 31.31 -14.17 -22.64
N LYS A 137 31.85 -13.34 -23.55
CA LYS A 137 31.03 -12.58 -24.51
C LYS A 137 30.43 -13.50 -25.57
N LEU A 138 29.10 -13.52 -25.68
CA LEU A 138 28.44 -14.36 -26.67
C LEU A 138 28.47 -13.71 -28.06
N ALA A 139 28.93 -14.46 -29.06
CA ALA A 139 28.92 -14.02 -30.45
C ALA A 139 27.49 -13.70 -30.92
N GLY A 140 27.33 -12.58 -31.63
CA GLY A 140 26.01 -12.09 -32.08
C GLY A 140 25.30 -11.16 -31.09
N LEU A 141 25.82 -11.03 -29.86
CA LEU A 141 25.33 -10.03 -28.90
C LEU A 141 26.19 -8.76 -28.92
N ALA A 142 25.54 -7.63 -28.71
CA ALA A 142 26.12 -6.28 -28.77
C ALA A 142 26.88 -5.91 -27.48
N HIS A 143 27.69 -6.82 -26.93
CA HIS A 143 28.47 -6.61 -25.70
C HIS A 143 29.38 -5.37 -25.81
N GLU A 144 30.16 -5.28 -26.88
CA GLU A 144 31.07 -4.16 -27.13
C GLU A 144 30.32 -2.84 -27.28
N SER A 145 29.15 -2.85 -27.93
CA SER A 145 28.34 -1.65 -28.10
C SER A 145 27.82 -1.15 -26.75
N LEU A 146 27.31 -2.04 -25.91
CA LEU A 146 26.84 -1.69 -24.57
C LEU A 146 27.99 -1.14 -23.71
N GLU A 147 29.17 -1.78 -23.76
CA GLU A 147 30.36 -1.34 -23.04
C GLU A 147 30.83 0.07 -23.45
N MET A 148 30.85 0.37 -24.75
CA MET A 148 31.23 1.68 -25.27
C MET A 148 30.24 2.79 -24.90
N ILE A 149 28.96 2.45 -24.77
CA ILE A 149 27.93 3.38 -24.28
C ILE A 149 28.13 3.63 -22.77
N GLU A 150 28.30 2.57 -21.99
CA GLU A 150 28.37 2.63 -20.53
C GLU A 150 29.66 3.32 -20.02
N ILE A 151 30.81 3.12 -20.67
CA ILE A 151 32.08 3.76 -20.25
C ILE A 151 32.03 5.29 -20.32
N ARG A 152 31.22 5.84 -21.23
CA ARG A 152 31.04 7.29 -21.43
C ARG A 152 30.25 7.96 -20.30
N LEU A 153 29.67 7.19 -19.38
CA LEU A 153 29.12 7.76 -18.15
C LEU A 153 30.20 8.45 -17.29
N ARG A 154 31.50 8.14 -17.47
CA ARG A 154 32.60 8.92 -16.89
C ARG A 154 32.69 10.37 -17.36
N ASP A 155 32.13 10.70 -18.53
CA ASP A 155 32.12 12.09 -19.00
C ASP A 155 31.30 12.99 -18.06
N LEU A 156 30.39 12.39 -17.26
CA LEU A 156 29.69 13.09 -16.20
C LEU A 156 30.67 13.57 -15.11
N ASP A 157 31.60 12.71 -14.67
CA ASP A 157 32.63 13.02 -13.67
C ASP A 157 33.56 14.15 -14.12
N GLN A 158 33.90 14.22 -15.40
CA GLN A 158 34.81 15.23 -15.94
C GLN A 158 34.15 16.62 -15.99
N LYS A 159 32.88 16.70 -16.43
CA LYS A 159 32.08 17.94 -16.33
C LYS A 159 31.70 18.30 -14.89
N LEU A 160 31.73 17.34 -13.98
CA LEU A 160 31.58 17.50 -12.52
C LEU A 160 32.84 18.10 -11.88
N ALA A 161 34.03 17.70 -12.34
CA ALA A 161 35.32 18.21 -11.87
C ALA A 161 35.63 19.62 -12.39
N ASP A 162 35.19 19.96 -13.60
CA ASP A 162 35.32 21.29 -14.19
C ASP A 162 34.39 22.34 -13.52
N ALA A 163 33.38 21.90 -12.76
CA ALA A 163 32.52 22.77 -11.97
C ALA A 163 33.18 23.06 -10.61
N THR A 164 33.75 24.25 -10.43
CA THR A 164 34.43 24.72 -9.21
C THR A 164 33.55 24.83 -7.95
N SER A 165 32.28 24.41 -7.99
CA SER A 165 31.34 24.44 -6.87
C SER A 165 30.75 23.05 -6.60
N VAL A 166 30.56 22.71 -5.31
CA VAL A 166 29.69 21.59 -4.89
C VAL A 166 28.38 21.68 -5.67
N LEU A 167 28.07 20.66 -6.48
CA LEU A 167 26.84 20.67 -7.26
C LEU A 167 25.62 20.82 -6.34
N SER A 168 24.64 21.63 -6.76
CA SER A 168 23.32 21.61 -6.15
C SER A 168 22.70 20.22 -6.30
N GLU A 169 21.87 19.81 -5.33
CA GLU A 169 21.15 18.52 -5.35
C GLU A 169 20.34 18.34 -6.66
N GLU A 170 19.84 19.43 -7.24
CA GLU A 170 19.15 19.45 -8.54
C GLU A 170 20.02 19.00 -9.73
N ALA A 171 21.32 19.32 -9.73
CA ALA A 171 22.21 18.97 -10.83
C ALA A 171 22.56 17.47 -10.86
N ILE A 172 22.60 16.80 -9.72
CA ILE A 172 22.94 15.36 -9.60
C ILE A 172 21.78 14.50 -10.07
N VAL A 173 20.59 14.89 -9.65
CA VAL A 173 19.29 14.35 -10.03
C VAL A 173 19.14 14.37 -11.56
N VAL A 174 19.35 15.53 -12.18
CA VAL A 174 19.19 15.70 -13.64
C VAL A 174 20.23 14.89 -14.42
N ARG A 175 21.45 14.76 -13.91
CA ARG A 175 22.60 14.19 -14.63
C ARG A 175 22.83 12.69 -14.41
N SER A 176 22.29 12.09 -13.35
CA SER A 176 22.49 10.66 -13.06
C SER A 176 21.53 9.77 -13.87
N PRO A 177 21.98 8.61 -14.38
CA PRO A 177 21.12 7.67 -15.09
C PRO A 177 20.14 6.97 -14.13
N THR A 178 18.96 6.67 -14.64
CA THR A 178 17.97 5.85 -13.92
C THR A 178 18.20 4.35 -14.15
N LEU A 179 17.62 3.51 -13.30
CA LEU A 179 17.68 2.05 -13.43
C LEU A 179 17.01 1.60 -14.73
N LEU A 180 15.93 2.27 -15.13
CA LEU A 180 15.27 2.02 -16.42
C LEU A 180 16.18 2.40 -17.60
N GLU A 181 16.89 3.51 -17.55
CA GLU A 181 17.75 3.95 -18.67
C GLU A 181 19.00 3.11 -18.85
N THR A 182 19.40 2.40 -17.81
CA THR A 182 20.54 1.50 -17.84
C THR A 182 20.08 0.10 -18.25
N THR A 183 18.84 -0.30 -17.92
CA THR A 183 18.28 -1.62 -18.24
C THR A 183 17.54 -1.60 -19.56
N VAL A 184 17.91 -2.46 -20.51
CA VAL A 184 17.22 -2.52 -21.81
C VAL A 184 15.92 -3.32 -21.66
N VAL A 185 14.79 -2.63 -21.83
CA VAL A 185 13.44 -3.18 -21.66
C VAL A 185 12.69 -3.13 -22.98
N PHE A 186 11.99 -4.22 -23.31
CA PHE A 186 11.24 -4.38 -24.55
C PHE A 186 9.75 -4.59 -24.30
N ASP A 187 8.97 -3.58 -24.70
CA ASP A 187 7.52 -3.56 -24.53
C ASP A 187 6.83 -4.50 -25.53
N PRO A 188 5.86 -5.32 -25.09
CA PRO A 188 5.10 -6.21 -25.97
C PRO A 188 4.14 -5.43 -26.86
N ARG A 189 4.20 -5.66 -28.18
CA ARG A 189 3.25 -5.12 -29.15
C ARG A 189 2.01 -6.00 -29.29
N ARG A 190 0.86 -5.49 -28.82
CA ARG A 190 -0.44 -6.17 -28.94
C ARG A 190 -0.95 -6.32 -30.38
N SER A 191 -0.50 -5.47 -31.32
CA SER A 191 -0.91 -5.52 -32.73
C SER A 191 -0.45 -6.81 -33.41
N ARG A 192 -1.36 -7.57 -34.03
CA ARG A 192 -1.09 -8.91 -34.61
C ARG A 192 -0.15 -8.93 -35.82
N GLY A 193 0.03 -7.81 -36.54
CA GLY A 193 0.71 -7.75 -37.84
C GLY A 193 2.16 -7.23 -37.86
N GLY A 194 2.95 -7.39 -36.80
CA GLY A 194 4.32 -6.85 -36.75
C GLY A 194 5.30 -7.66 -35.91
N ALA A 195 6.47 -7.11 -35.58
CA ALA A 195 7.37 -7.72 -34.59
C ALA A 195 6.71 -7.77 -33.19
N PRO A 196 6.96 -8.80 -32.36
CA PRO A 196 6.39 -8.93 -31.02
C PRO A 196 6.87 -7.83 -30.06
N TYR A 197 8.05 -7.26 -30.31
CA TYR A 197 8.70 -6.26 -29.45
C TYR A 197 9.22 -5.08 -30.28
N GLN A 198 9.29 -3.89 -29.67
CA GLN A 198 9.87 -2.71 -30.30
C GLN A 198 11.36 -2.58 -29.99
N PRO A 199 12.18 -2.06 -30.91
CA PRO A 199 13.50 -1.55 -30.54
C PRO A 199 13.42 -0.47 -29.47
N ALA A 200 14.39 -0.49 -28.56
CA ALA A 200 14.48 0.39 -27.39
C ALA A 200 15.69 1.34 -27.46
N SER A 201 16.22 1.61 -28.65
CA SER A 201 17.41 2.46 -28.84
C SER A 201 17.24 3.86 -28.27
N GLU A 202 16.03 4.41 -28.24
CA GLU A 202 15.75 5.75 -27.74
C GLU A 202 15.62 5.85 -26.22
N THR A 203 15.48 4.72 -25.50
CA THR A 203 15.30 4.72 -24.04
C THR A 203 16.62 4.64 -23.29
N ILE A 204 17.66 4.04 -23.91
CA ILE A 204 18.98 3.83 -23.29
C ILE A 204 19.65 5.17 -22.98
N LEU A 205 19.89 5.47 -21.69
CA LEU A 205 20.56 6.70 -21.24
C LEU A 205 19.96 8.00 -21.80
N ARG A 206 18.67 8.00 -22.16
CA ARG A 206 18.00 9.10 -22.89
C ARG A 206 18.22 10.48 -22.27
N ARG A 207 18.12 10.61 -20.95
CA ARG A 207 18.31 11.86 -20.20
C ARG A 207 19.77 12.24 -20.15
N VAL A 208 20.63 11.28 -19.81
CA VAL A 208 22.08 11.50 -19.67
C VAL A 208 22.70 11.97 -20.98
N ARG A 209 22.19 11.49 -22.12
CA ARG A 209 22.56 11.95 -23.47
C ARG A 209 22.51 13.46 -23.69
N ARG A 210 21.64 14.18 -22.97
CA ARG A 210 21.54 15.66 -23.04
C ARG A 210 22.66 16.37 -22.31
N HIS A 211 23.36 15.68 -21.40
CA HIS A 211 24.35 16.25 -20.51
C HIS A 211 25.77 15.71 -20.76
N THR A 212 25.90 14.60 -21.48
CA THR A 212 27.17 14.01 -21.90
C THR A 212 27.46 14.27 -23.38
N LEU A 213 28.65 13.85 -23.83
CA LEU A 213 29.06 13.90 -25.23
C LEU A 213 28.44 12.74 -26.05
N LEU A 214 27.54 11.94 -25.46
CA LEU A 214 26.93 10.75 -26.08
C LEU A 214 26.15 11.06 -27.37
N THR A 215 25.73 12.30 -27.58
CA THR A 215 24.95 12.75 -28.75
C THR A 215 25.76 13.53 -29.78
N GLU A 216 27.06 13.76 -29.53
CA GLU A 216 27.90 14.48 -30.49
C GLU A 216 28.10 13.66 -31.76
N LYS A 217 27.99 14.31 -32.93
CA LYS A 217 28.17 13.65 -34.24
C LYS A 217 29.51 12.89 -34.35
N ASN A 218 30.53 13.34 -33.62
CA ASN A 218 31.87 12.73 -33.62
C ASN A 218 32.05 11.61 -32.57
N ALA A 219 31.07 11.38 -31.69
CA ALA A 219 31.15 10.33 -30.66
C ALA A 219 31.04 8.91 -31.27
N GLY A 220 30.44 8.78 -32.46
CA GLY A 220 30.34 7.51 -33.17
C GLY A 220 29.42 6.46 -32.53
N LEU A 221 28.53 6.86 -31.60
CA LEU A 221 27.73 5.95 -30.79
C LEU A 221 26.34 5.59 -31.35
N THR A 222 25.91 6.23 -32.44
CA THR A 222 24.55 6.02 -33.00
C THR A 222 24.27 4.56 -33.33
N ASP A 223 25.20 3.89 -34.02
CA ASP A 223 25.06 2.46 -34.33
C ASP A 223 25.15 1.58 -33.08
N HIS A 224 25.97 1.97 -32.10
CA HIS A 224 26.05 1.25 -30.83
C HIS A 224 24.72 1.29 -30.06
N PHE A 225 24.04 2.44 -30.03
CA PHE A 225 22.70 2.55 -29.41
C PHE A 225 21.65 1.74 -30.16
N ARG A 226 21.72 1.70 -31.49
CA ARG A 226 20.82 0.89 -32.31
C ARG A 226 21.01 -0.61 -32.04
N LEU A 227 22.25 -1.09 -31.98
CA LEU A 227 22.57 -2.49 -31.66
C LEU A 227 22.21 -2.84 -30.21
N ALA A 228 22.63 -2.04 -29.24
CA ALA A 228 22.28 -2.27 -27.83
C ALA A 228 20.76 -2.19 -27.58
N GLY A 229 20.02 -1.40 -28.36
CA GLY A 229 18.57 -1.27 -28.30
C GLY A 229 17.79 -2.26 -29.17
N ASP A 230 18.43 -3.22 -29.82
CA ASP A 230 17.76 -4.22 -30.66
C ASP A 230 17.38 -5.46 -29.82
N PRO A 231 16.10 -5.89 -29.83
CA PRO A 231 15.64 -7.12 -29.19
C PRO A 231 16.47 -8.37 -29.52
N GLY A 232 16.99 -8.45 -30.75
CA GLY A 232 17.78 -9.59 -31.21
C GLY A 232 19.20 -9.61 -30.66
N THR A 233 19.84 -8.45 -30.50
CA THR A 233 21.29 -8.36 -30.23
C THR A 233 21.64 -7.82 -28.85
N THR A 234 20.70 -7.29 -28.06
CA THR A 234 21.05 -6.76 -26.73
C THR A 234 21.60 -7.85 -25.79
N PRO A 235 22.66 -7.60 -25.00
CA PRO A 235 23.19 -8.62 -24.08
C PRO A 235 22.30 -8.95 -22.88
N PHE A 236 21.71 -7.93 -22.24
CA PHE A 236 20.88 -8.08 -21.04
C PHE A 236 19.50 -7.50 -21.33
N ALA A 237 18.52 -8.37 -21.49
CA ALA A 237 17.20 -8.03 -22.01
C ALA A 237 16.09 -8.35 -21.00
N LEU A 238 15.17 -7.39 -20.82
CA LEU A 238 13.91 -7.64 -20.12
C LEU A 238 12.74 -7.53 -21.11
N PHE A 239 12.01 -8.62 -21.30
CA PHE A 239 10.86 -8.72 -22.21
C PHE A 239 9.55 -8.71 -21.45
N GLY A 240 8.64 -7.79 -21.78
CA GLY A 240 7.31 -7.77 -21.19
C GLY A 240 6.40 -8.86 -21.74
N LEU A 241 5.69 -9.57 -20.86
CA LEU A 241 4.70 -10.58 -21.22
C LEU A 241 3.30 -10.12 -20.81
N PRO A 242 2.33 -9.99 -21.74
CA PRO A 242 1.00 -9.51 -21.40
C PRO A 242 0.22 -10.52 -20.54
N ALA A 243 -0.76 -10.05 -19.76
CA ALA A 243 -1.69 -10.90 -19.03
C ALA A 243 -2.73 -11.53 -19.98
N ALA A 244 -2.38 -12.63 -20.63
CA ALA A 244 -3.28 -13.35 -21.53
C ALA A 244 -4.09 -14.41 -20.78
N LYS A 245 -5.33 -14.66 -21.23
CA LYS A 245 -6.18 -15.71 -20.66
C LYS A 245 -5.87 -17.10 -21.21
N ARG A 246 -5.20 -17.17 -22.35
CA ARG A 246 -4.94 -18.40 -23.09
C ARG A 246 -3.46 -18.51 -23.48
N PRO A 247 -2.85 -19.71 -23.39
CA PRO A 247 -1.43 -19.90 -23.73
C PRO A 247 -1.08 -19.47 -25.16
N GLU A 248 -1.98 -19.64 -26.12
CA GLU A 248 -1.73 -19.35 -27.54
C GLU A 248 -1.53 -17.85 -27.79
N GLU A 249 -2.13 -17.00 -26.97
CA GLU A 249 -1.96 -15.55 -27.05
C GLU A 249 -0.56 -15.10 -26.57
N LEU A 250 0.09 -15.90 -25.73
CA LEU A 250 1.48 -15.69 -25.29
C LEU A 250 2.51 -16.25 -26.27
N ALA A 251 2.12 -17.23 -27.09
CA ALA A 251 3.02 -17.98 -27.97
C ALA A 251 3.89 -17.05 -28.85
N ARG A 252 3.32 -15.97 -29.39
CA ARG A 252 4.07 -15.00 -30.21
C ARG A 252 5.19 -14.28 -29.45
N TYR A 253 5.01 -14.05 -28.16
CA TYR A 253 5.99 -13.36 -27.34
C TYR A 253 7.10 -14.31 -26.89
N VAL A 254 6.72 -15.50 -26.39
CA VAL A 254 7.66 -16.51 -25.90
C VAL A 254 8.38 -17.26 -27.03
N ARG A 255 7.88 -17.21 -28.27
CA ARG A 255 8.54 -17.77 -29.47
C ARG A 255 9.14 -16.70 -30.38
N SER A 256 9.43 -15.51 -29.85
CA SER A 256 10.20 -14.51 -30.61
C SER A 256 11.58 -15.04 -30.98
N ASP A 257 12.19 -14.52 -32.05
CA ASP A 257 13.48 -15.00 -32.57
C ASP A 257 14.57 -15.02 -31.49
N ARG A 258 14.65 -13.95 -30.69
CA ARG A 258 15.59 -13.83 -29.57
C ARG A 258 15.45 -14.98 -28.57
N ILE A 259 14.22 -15.25 -28.13
CA ILE A 259 13.94 -16.27 -27.12
C ILE A 259 14.12 -17.67 -27.72
N THR A 260 13.81 -17.84 -29.01
CA THR A 260 14.04 -19.11 -29.71
C THR A 260 15.52 -19.44 -29.86
N LEU A 261 16.35 -18.43 -30.12
CA LEU A 261 17.79 -18.60 -30.31
C LEU A 261 18.54 -18.80 -28.98
N LEU A 262 18.24 -17.99 -27.97
CA LEU A 262 19.03 -17.94 -26.72
C LEU A 262 18.32 -18.52 -25.50
N GLY A 263 17.03 -18.84 -25.62
CA GLY A 263 16.18 -19.22 -24.50
C GLY A 263 15.76 -18.03 -23.65
N LEU A 264 14.80 -18.31 -22.77
CA LEU A 264 14.45 -17.42 -21.66
C LEU A 264 15.10 -17.98 -20.39
N ASP A 265 15.77 -17.12 -19.62
CA ASP A 265 16.50 -17.57 -18.42
C ASP A 265 15.60 -17.66 -17.20
N ALA A 266 14.73 -16.66 -17.04
CA ALA A 266 13.78 -16.57 -15.95
C ALA A 266 12.53 -15.78 -16.35
N VAL A 267 11.40 -16.10 -15.71
CA VAL A 267 10.20 -15.26 -15.73
C VAL A 267 9.94 -14.72 -14.33
N ILE A 268 9.95 -13.39 -14.20
CA ILE A 268 9.59 -12.71 -12.98
C ILE A 268 8.09 -12.40 -13.03
N VAL A 269 7.36 -12.94 -12.07
CA VAL A 269 5.90 -12.80 -11.94
C VAL A 269 5.60 -11.88 -10.76
N ASP A 270 5.05 -10.70 -11.06
CA ASP A 270 4.62 -9.73 -10.06
C ASP A 270 3.17 -9.98 -9.64
N LEU A 271 2.99 -10.62 -8.49
CA LEU A 271 1.69 -10.76 -7.83
C LEU A 271 1.57 -9.88 -6.58
N THR A 272 2.43 -8.87 -6.44
CA THR A 272 2.23 -7.83 -5.43
C THR A 272 0.90 -7.10 -5.68
N LYS A 273 0.41 -6.34 -4.70
CA LYS A 273 -0.79 -5.50 -4.90
C LYS A 273 -0.69 -4.61 -6.14
N ALA A 274 0.49 -4.07 -6.42
CA ALA A 274 0.76 -3.25 -7.60
C ALA A 274 0.73 -4.07 -8.90
N GLY A 275 1.30 -5.28 -8.91
CA GLY A 275 1.26 -6.19 -10.07
C GLY A 275 -0.14 -6.67 -10.40
N ARG A 276 -0.97 -6.95 -9.38
CA ARG A 276 -2.35 -7.44 -9.53
C ARG A 276 -3.38 -6.36 -9.88
N SER A 277 -3.04 -5.08 -9.86
CA SER A 277 -4.02 -3.98 -9.98
C SER A 277 -4.79 -3.98 -11.31
N GLU A 278 -4.17 -4.48 -12.37
CA GLU A 278 -4.71 -4.56 -13.74
C GLU A 278 -5.05 -6.00 -14.17
N LEU A 279 -4.90 -6.97 -13.25
CA LEU A 279 -5.34 -8.33 -13.46
C LEU A 279 -6.82 -8.47 -13.09
N PRO A 280 -7.55 -9.40 -13.74
CA PRO A 280 -8.88 -9.76 -13.27
C PRO A 280 -8.82 -10.38 -11.87
N ASP A 281 -9.92 -10.33 -11.13
CA ASP A 281 -10.05 -10.92 -9.79
C ASP A 281 -9.65 -12.41 -9.76
N GLN A 282 -9.88 -13.12 -10.88
CA GLN A 282 -9.45 -14.50 -11.16
C GLN A 282 -8.10 -14.55 -11.89
N TRP A 283 -7.06 -13.95 -11.32
CA TRP A 283 -5.72 -13.87 -11.90
C TRP A 283 -5.02 -15.24 -12.02
N GLU A 284 -5.50 -16.28 -11.34
CA GLU A 284 -4.94 -17.63 -11.44
C GLU A 284 -5.01 -18.21 -12.84
N SER A 285 -6.09 -17.95 -13.58
CA SER A 285 -6.26 -18.45 -14.95
C SER A 285 -5.21 -17.85 -15.90
N PRO A 286 -4.99 -16.52 -15.91
CA PRO A 286 -3.85 -15.92 -16.61
C PRO A 286 -2.47 -16.44 -16.18
N LEU A 287 -2.25 -16.68 -14.87
CA LEU A 287 -0.99 -17.26 -14.40
C LEU A 287 -0.81 -18.70 -14.92
N GLU A 288 -1.86 -19.51 -14.88
CA GLU A 288 -1.85 -20.88 -15.43
C GLU A 288 -1.58 -20.86 -16.94
N ALA A 289 -2.16 -19.92 -17.67
CA ALA A 289 -1.91 -19.72 -19.10
C ALA A 289 -0.44 -19.36 -19.38
N LEU A 290 0.15 -18.49 -18.55
CA LEU A 290 1.58 -18.19 -18.60
C LEU A 290 2.41 -19.45 -18.38
N LEU A 291 2.20 -20.17 -17.27
CA LEU A 291 2.98 -21.36 -16.92
C LEU A 291 2.94 -22.40 -18.04
N ARG A 292 1.76 -22.64 -18.63
CA ARG A 292 1.59 -23.55 -19.78
C ARG A 292 2.30 -23.05 -21.04
N SER A 293 2.26 -21.74 -21.33
CA SER A 293 2.94 -21.20 -22.51
C SER A 293 4.47 -21.35 -22.46
N LEU A 294 5.05 -21.33 -21.24
CA LEU A 294 6.47 -21.52 -21.03
C LEU A 294 6.91 -22.97 -21.22
N ASP A 295 5.97 -23.92 -21.06
CA ASP A 295 6.25 -25.33 -21.24
C ASP A 295 6.56 -25.68 -22.71
N ASP A 296 5.97 -24.92 -23.65
CA ASP A 296 6.15 -25.07 -25.10
C ASP A 296 7.27 -24.15 -25.65
N THR A 297 8.06 -23.53 -24.78
CA THR A 297 9.16 -22.66 -25.21
C THR A 297 10.33 -23.52 -25.71
N PRO A 298 10.92 -23.21 -26.88
CA PRO A 298 12.09 -23.90 -27.39
C PRO A 298 13.29 -23.78 -26.43
N GLY A 299 14.03 -24.88 -26.25
CA GLY A 299 15.22 -24.93 -25.38
C GLY A 299 14.91 -25.33 -23.93
N ARG A 300 15.71 -24.82 -22.99
CA ARG A 300 15.50 -25.06 -21.56
C ARG A 300 14.33 -24.20 -21.08
N ARG A 301 13.37 -24.81 -20.38
CA ARG A 301 12.27 -24.06 -19.74
C ARG A 301 12.85 -23.05 -18.74
N PRO A 302 12.44 -21.76 -18.81
CA PRO A 302 12.84 -20.77 -17.81
C PRO A 302 12.34 -21.17 -16.42
N GLY A 303 13.10 -20.83 -15.39
CA GLY A 303 12.58 -20.84 -14.03
C GLY A 303 11.59 -19.70 -13.81
N VAL A 304 10.49 -19.96 -13.11
CA VAL A 304 9.47 -18.94 -12.81
C VAL A 304 9.63 -18.50 -11.36
N ILE A 305 9.77 -17.19 -11.14
CA ILE A 305 9.89 -16.58 -9.82
C ILE A 305 8.66 -15.72 -9.57
N VAL A 306 7.81 -16.16 -8.65
CA VAL A 306 6.61 -15.42 -8.24
C VAL A 306 6.89 -14.61 -6.99
N LEU A 307 6.62 -13.30 -7.04
CA LEU A 307 6.72 -12.40 -5.90
C LEU A 307 5.32 -12.04 -5.37
N ALA A 308 5.10 -12.22 -4.08
CA ALA A 308 3.87 -11.83 -3.38
C ALA A 308 4.20 -11.05 -2.10
N ASP A 309 3.39 -10.03 -1.80
CA ASP A 309 3.49 -9.14 -0.62
C ASP A 309 2.42 -9.46 0.47
N ASP A 310 1.64 -10.51 0.23
CA ASP A 310 0.65 -11.05 1.16
C ASP A 310 0.62 -12.58 1.14
N ALA A 311 0.34 -13.17 2.30
CA ALA A 311 0.42 -14.60 2.54
C ALA A 311 -0.58 -15.42 1.71
N SER A 312 -1.75 -14.86 1.44
CA SER A 312 -2.81 -15.58 0.73
C SER A 312 -2.58 -15.61 -0.77
N THR A 313 -2.10 -14.51 -1.36
CA THR A 313 -1.66 -14.48 -2.76
C THR A 313 -0.50 -15.44 -2.96
N PHE A 314 0.45 -15.46 -2.02
CA PHE A 314 1.53 -16.45 -2.00
C PHE A 314 1.01 -17.90 -1.98
N ARG A 315 0.03 -18.22 -1.12
CA ARG A 315 -0.60 -19.55 -1.06
C ARG A 315 -1.35 -19.93 -2.34
N ARG A 316 -2.10 -19.00 -2.94
CA ARG A 316 -2.83 -19.24 -4.19
C ARG A 316 -1.85 -19.45 -5.35
N ALA A 317 -0.81 -18.63 -5.45
CA ALA A 317 0.21 -18.76 -6.48
C ALA A 317 0.95 -20.10 -6.37
N THR A 318 1.40 -20.45 -5.17
CA THR A 318 2.04 -21.77 -4.92
C THR A 318 1.10 -22.93 -5.25
N ARG A 319 -0.20 -22.83 -4.97
CA ARG A 319 -1.21 -23.83 -5.36
C ARG A 319 -1.31 -23.98 -6.88
N VAL A 320 -1.43 -22.88 -7.63
CA VAL A 320 -1.48 -22.88 -9.10
C VAL A 320 -0.20 -23.47 -9.68
N MET A 321 0.96 -22.99 -9.22
CA MET A 321 2.27 -23.51 -9.65
C MET A 321 2.39 -25.01 -9.38
N LYS A 322 2.02 -25.49 -8.18
CA LYS A 322 2.07 -26.92 -7.83
C LYS A 322 1.13 -27.75 -8.69
N ALA A 323 -0.07 -27.26 -8.98
CA ALA A 323 -1.03 -27.94 -9.84
C ALA A 323 -0.50 -28.08 -11.28
N THR A 324 0.02 -26.99 -11.86
CA THR A 324 0.60 -27.01 -13.21
C THR A 324 1.87 -27.86 -13.27
N ALA A 325 2.76 -27.74 -12.29
CA ALA A 325 3.99 -28.53 -12.21
C ALA A 325 3.70 -30.03 -12.00
N GLY A 326 2.73 -30.37 -11.15
CA GLY A 326 2.33 -31.75 -10.85
C GLY A 326 1.67 -32.47 -12.02
N ALA A 327 0.89 -31.75 -12.83
CA ALA A 327 0.32 -32.29 -14.07
C ALA A 327 1.39 -32.74 -15.09
N ARG A 328 2.56 -32.08 -15.07
CA ARG A 328 3.68 -32.37 -15.98
C ARG A 328 4.67 -33.36 -15.39
N HIS A 329 5.08 -33.12 -14.15
CA HIS A 329 6.13 -33.86 -13.46
C HIS A 329 5.69 -34.09 -12.00
N PRO A 330 5.22 -35.30 -11.65
CA PRO A 330 4.73 -35.61 -10.30
C PRO A 330 5.74 -35.38 -9.18
N LYS A 331 7.04 -35.24 -9.51
CA LYS A 331 8.15 -34.99 -8.58
C LYS A 331 8.72 -33.56 -8.67
N SER A 332 8.15 -32.67 -9.50
CA SER A 332 8.62 -31.29 -9.59
C SER A 332 8.42 -30.59 -8.25
N ARG A 333 9.50 -29.98 -7.74
CA ARG A 333 9.49 -29.25 -6.47
C ARG A 333 9.53 -27.76 -6.76
N ILE A 334 8.56 -27.04 -6.23
CA ILE A 334 8.61 -25.58 -6.13
C ILE A 334 9.32 -25.24 -4.83
N ILE A 335 10.24 -24.30 -4.88
CA ILE A 335 10.94 -23.80 -3.70
C ILE A 335 10.17 -22.58 -3.17
N GLU A 336 9.79 -22.64 -1.91
CA GLU A 336 9.10 -21.55 -1.21
C GLU A 336 10.11 -20.78 -0.35
N LEU A 337 10.19 -19.47 -0.55
CA LEU A 337 11.14 -18.58 0.12
C LEU A 337 10.41 -17.45 0.86
N GLY A 338 10.93 -17.08 2.02
CA GLY A 338 10.54 -15.87 2.74
C GLY A 338 11.64 -14.82 2.63
N VAL A 339 11.25 -13.55 2.50
CA VAL A 339 12.15 -12.40 2.52
C VAL A 339 11.64 -11.43 3.56
N TYR A 340 12.46 -11.18 4.58
CA TYR A 340 12.15 -10.18 5.60
C TYR A 340 12.48 -8.78 5.08
N LEU A 341 11.51 -7.86 5.15
CA LEU A 341 11.67 -6.45 4.81
C LEU A 341 11.15 -5.59 5.96
N ASP A 342 12.04 -4.84 6.62
CA ASP A 342 11.73 -3.92 7.72
C ASP A 342 11.26 -2.53 7.22
N HIS A 343 11.43 -2.25 5.94
CA HIS A 343 10.96 -1.05 5.25
C HIS A 343 10.51 -1.39 3.82
N ARG A 344 9.80 -0.46 3.16
CA ARG A 344 9.38 -0.68 1.78
C ARG A 344 10.54 -0.57 0.80
N GLY A 345 10.55 -1.46 -0.18
CA GLY A 345 11.54 -1.48 -1.26
C GLY A 345 12.64 -2.52 -1.05
N LEU A 346 13.64 -2.48 -1.94
CA LEU A 346 14.73 -3.47 -2.03
C LEU A 346 16.12 -2.84 -1.80
N LEU A 347 16.18 -1.54 -1.54
CA LEU A 347 17.42 -0.76 -1.48
C LEU A 347 17.72 -0.31 -0.05
N GLY A 348 18.90 -0.65 0.44
CA GLY A 348 19.31 -0.41 1.80
C GLY A 348 20.12 -1.58 2.36
N PRO A 349 20.53 -1.51 3.63
CA PRO A 349 21.16 -2.63 4.33
C PRO A 349 20.22 -3.84 4.37
N ALA A 350 20.79 -5.04 4.43
CA ALA A 350 20.02 -6.26 4.63
C ALA A 350 19.17 -6.14 5.91
N ALA A 351 17.86 -6.39 5.79
CA ALA A 351 16.97 -6.38 6.93
C ALA A 351 17.31 -7.59 7.83
N VAL A 352 17.50 -7.33 9.12
CA VAL A 352 17.78 -8.38 10.11
C VAL A 352 16.77 -8.24 11.23
N PHE A 353 16.20 -9.36 11.66
CA PHE A 353 15.39 -9.37 12.87
C PHE A 353 16.22 -8.88 14.08
N PRO A 354 15.59 -8.23 15.07
CA PRO A 354 16.26 -7.90 16.31
C PRO A 354 16.94 -9.14 16.93
N GLN A 355 18.15 -8.97 17.47
CA GLN A 355 18.95 -10.07 18.04
C GLN A 355 18.21 -10.82 19.15
N THR A 356 17.36 -10.12 19.91
CA THR A 356 16.53 -10.67 20.97
C THR A 356 15.07 -10.32 20.71
N MET A 357 14.26 -11.34 20.42
CA MET A 357 12.80 -11.22 20.31
C MET A 357 12.15 -11.80 21.55
N HIS A 358 11.61 -10.93 22.41
CA HIS A 358 10.91 -11.37 23.63
C HIS A 358 9.64 -12.15 23.28
N GLY A 359 9.30 -13.18 24.05
CA GLY A 359 8.04 -13.90 23.87
C GLY A 359 6.86 -13.01 24.26
N ILE A 360 5.78 -13.03 23.46
CA ILE A 360 4.54 -12.30 23.77
C ILE A 360 3.45 -13.33 24.06
N ALA A 361 2.77 -13.17 25.20
CA ALA A 361 1.57 -13.95 25.47
C ALA A 361 0.40 -13.36 24.69
N PHE A 362 -0.33 -14.22 23.98
CA PHE A 362 -1.52 -13.85 23.24
C PHE A 362 -2.76 -14.48 23.87
N GLN A 363 -3.84 -13.71 23.93
CA GLN A 363 -5.19 -14.16 24.22
C GLN A 363 -6.12 -13.63 23.14
N ALA A 364 -7.13 -14.42 22.77
CA ALA A 364 -8.14 -14.00 21.83
C ALA A 364 -9.52 -14.31 22.43
N ASP A 365 -10.37 -13.29 22.49
CA ASP A 365 -11.77 -13.40 22.88
C ASP A 365 -12.61 -12.99 21.67
N ILE A 366 -12.81 -13.95 20.77
CA ILE A 366 -13.39 -13.71 19.45
C ILE A 366 -14.83 -14.21 19.47
N LYS A 367 -15.74 -13.34 19.90
CA LYS A 367 -17.13 -13.68 20.22
C LYS A 367 -18.07 -13.07 19.21
N ASP A 368 -18.41 -13.84 18.18
CA ASP A 368 -19.81 -13.97 17.76
C ASP A 368 -20.01 -15.21 16.86
N ALA A 369 -20.18 -16.39 17.47
CA ALA A 369 -20.54 -17.60 16.71
C ALA A 369 -21.89 -17.45 15.99
N SER A 370 -22.76 -16.54 16.46
CA SER A 370 -24.08 -16.33 15.85
C SER A 370 -24.02 -15.65 14.48
N LEU A 371 -22.87 -15.08 14.10
CA LEU A 371 -22.65 -14.52 12.75
C LEU A 371 -22.18 -15.56 11.73
N ALA A 372 -21.72 -16.75 12.16
CA ALA A 372 -21.24 -17.78 11.24
C ALA A 372 -22.27 -18.13 10.13
N PRO A 373 -23.57 -18.37 10.44
CA PRO A 373 -24.55 -18.70 9.42
C PRO A 373 -24.80 -17.57 8.41
N LEU A 374 -24.84 -16.31 8.87
CA LEU A 374 -25.03 -15.15 7.98
C LEU A 374 -23.84 -14.95 7.04
N ARG A 375 -22.62 -15.16 7.54
CA ARG A 375 -21.40 -15.04 6.75
C ARG A 375 -21.27 -16.15 5.74
N GLU A 376 -21.56 -17.40 6.11
CA GLU A 376 -21.51 -18.53 5.19
C GLU A 376 -22.46 -18.31 4.00
N ARG A 377 -23.68 -17.84 4.27
CA ARG A 377 -24.64 -17.46 3.23
C ARG A 377 -24.14 -16.31 2.36
N LEU A 378 -23.56 -15.25 2.95
CA LEU A 378 -22.96 -14.14 2.18
C LEU A 378 -21.79 -14.62 1.30
N VAL A 379 -20.90 -15.47 1.81
CA VAL A 379 -19.76 -16.01 1.05
C VAL A 379 -20.26 -16.92 -0.08
N SER A 380 -21.26 -17.75 0.18
CA SER A 380 -21.90 -18.61 -0.83
C SER A 380 -22.54 -17.78 -1.94
N LEU A 381 -23.39 -16.80 -1.57
CA LEU A 381 -24.00 -15.86 -2.52
C LEU A 381 -22.94 -15.12 -3.33
N GLY A 382 -21.88 -14.65 -2.67
CA GLY A 382 -20.76 -13.98 -3.32
C GLY A 382 -20.04 -14.85 -4.35
N ARG A 383 -19.86 -16.15 -4.06
CA ARG A 383 -19.28 -17.13 -5.00
C ARG A 383 -20.19 -17.34 -6.21
N THR A 384 -21.48 -17.59 -5.99
CA THR A 384 -22.45 -17.77 -7.08
C THR A 384 -22.50 -16.54 -7.98
N LEU A 385 -22.66 -15.34 -7.41
CA LEU A 385 -22.68 -14.09 -8.17
C LEU A 385 -21.38 -13.88 -8.98
N ARG A 386 -20.25 -14.36 -8.46
CA ARG A 386 -18.95 -14.28 -9.16
C ARG A 386 -18.85 -15.28 -10.29
N GLU A 387 -19.32 -16.50 -10.11
CA GLU A 387 -19.38 -17.52 -11.16
C GLU A 387 -20.25 -17.04 -12.32
N ASP A 388 -21.33 -16.32 -12.00
CA ASP A 388 -22.22 -15.66 -12.96
C ASP A 388 -21.62 -14.37 -13.57
N GLY A 389 -20.43 -13.93 -13.12
CA GLY A 389 -19.78 -12.70 -13.59
C GLY A 389 -20.52 -11.40 -13.22
N SER A 390 -21.39 -11.43 -12.21
CA SER A 390 -22.21 -10.30 -11.80
C SER A 390 -21.41 -9.23 -11.05
N SER A 391 -21.67 -7.95 -11.35
CA SER A 391 -21.09 -6.83 -10.60
C SER A 391 -21.64 -6.72 -9.16
N ALA A 392 -22.73 -7.43 -8.86
CA ALA A 392 -23.36 -7.48 -7.53
C ALA A 392 -22.45 -8.05 -6.43
N THR A 393 -21.40 -8.80 -6.77
CA THR A 393 -20.44 -9.38 -5.81
C THR A 393 -19.78 -8.32 -4.92
N LYS A 394 -19.64 -7.08 -5.41
CA LYS A 394 -19.11 -5.95 -4.63
C LYS A 394 -20.04 -5.57 -3.47
N ASN A 395 -21.35 -5.60 -3.69
CA ASN A 395 -22.34 -5.28 -2.64
C ASN A 395 -22.29 -6.32 -1.51
N VAL A 396 -22.16 -7.60 -1.85
CA VAL A 396 -21.97 -8.68 -0.86
C VAL A 396 -20.70 -8.46 -0.03
N SER A 397 -19.60 -8.08 -0.67
CA SER A 397 -18.31 -7.84 0.01
C SER A 397 -18.39 -6.63 0.95
N ARG A 398 -19.04 -5.55 0.53
CA ARG A 398 -19.30 -4.37 1.37
C ARG A 398 -20.17 -4.70 2.57
N THR A 399 -21.22 -5.50 2.38
CA THR A 399 -22.07 -5.98 3.48
C THR A 399 -21.29 -6.83 4.48
N LEU A 400 -20.44 -7.74 4.00
CA LEU A 400 -19.59 -8.56 4.85
C LEU A 400 -18.57 -7.72 5.63
N ALA A 401 -18.01 -6.68 5.01
CA ALA A 401 -17.12 -5.71 5.67
C ALA A 401 -17.85 -4.90 6.75
N PHE A 402 -19.08 -4.47 6.46
CA PHE A 402 -19.93 -3.76 7.41
C PHE A 402 -20.30 -4.64 8.61
N LEU A 403 -20.79 -5.86 8.39
CA LEU A 403 -21.23 -6.76 9.45
C LEU A 403 -20.12 -6.99 10.49
N ARG A 404 -18.91 -7.27 10.01
CA ARG A 404 -17.72 -7.46 10.87
C ARG A 404 -17.33 -6.22 11.63
N ARG A 405 -17.35 -5.06 10.95
CA ARG A 405 -17.04 -3.78 11.58
C ARG A 405 -18.04 -3.49 12.69
N ALA A 406 -19.34 -3.61 12.40
CA ALA A 406 -20.43 -3.39 13.33
C ALA A 406 -20.32 -4.29 14.56
N ALA A 407 -20.10 -5.60 14.39
CA ALA A 407 -19.89 -6.53 15.50
C ALA A 407 -18.66 -6.19 16.37
N SER A 408 -17.63 -5.63 15.75
CA SER A 408 -16.35 -5.31 16.41
C SER A 408 -16.25 -3.87 16.91
N LEU A 409 -17.32 -3.05 16.85
CA LEU A 409 -17.24 -1.67 17.31
C LEU A 409 -17.00 -1.60 18.82
N PRO A 410 -16.21 -0.64 19.31
CA PRO A 410 -15.97 -0.47 20.75
C PRO A 410 -17.11 0.24 21.50
N MET A 411 -18.21 0.57 20.82
CA MET A 411 -19.42 1.17 21.36
C MET A 411 -20.65 0.72 20.55
N GLY A 412 -21.85 0.93 21.06
CA GLY A 412 -23.10 0.65 20.32
C GLY A 412 -23.26 1.48 19.05
N LEU A 413 -23.99 0.94 18.07
CA LEU A 413 -24.20 1.60 16.78
C LEU A 413 -24.98 2.93 16.89
N ALA A 414 -25.94 3.04 17.80
CA ALA A 414 -26.68 4.28 18.03
C ALA A 414 -25.74 5.40 18.51
N GLU A 415 -24.84 5.06 19.43
CA GLU A 415 -23.84 5.97 19.97
C GLU A 415 -22.86 6.42 18.88
N ALA A 416 -22.31 5.46 18.14
CA ALA A 416 -21.39 5.74 17.03
C ALA A 416 -22.02 6.67 15.98
N ARG A 417 -23.27 6.41 15.57
CA ARG A 417 -23.98 7.27 14.59
C ARG A 417 -24.15 8.70 15.10
N ARG A 418 -24.64 8.88 16.34
CA ARG A 418 -24.82 10.22 16.93
C ARG A 418 -23.50 10.98 16.98
N ILE A 419 -22.42 10.32 17.36
CA ILE A 419 -21.09 10.93 17.41
C ILE A 419 -20.63 11.30 16.00
N THR A 420 -20.78 10.39 15.03
CA THR A 420 -20.35 10.65 13.65
C THR A 420 -21.16 11.73 12.97
N ASP A 421 -22.45 11.89 13.30
CA ASP A 421 -23.28 12.98 12.76
C ASP A 421 -22.83 14.36 13.26
N VAL A 422 -22.13 14.41 14.40
CA VAL A 422 -21.54 15.64 14.95
C VAL A 422 -20.10 15.84 14.48
N LEU A 423 -19.30 14.77 14.40
CA LEU A 423 -17.90 14.86 13.98
C LEU A 423 -17.74 15.05 12.47
N TYR A 424 -18.69 14.53 11.70
CA TYR A 424 -18.71 14.50 10.23
C TYR A 424 -20.05 15.09 9.76
N ASP A 425 -20.25 16.38 9.99
CA ASP A 425 -21.47 17.11 9.66
C ASP A 425 -21.41 17.81 8.29
N ALA A 426 -20.28 17.71 7.57
CA ALA A 426 -20.17 18.31 6.24
C ALA A 426 -21.06 17.57 5.22
N ASP A 427 -21.61 18.33 4.28
CA ASP A 427 -22.34 17.81 3.13
C ASP A 427 -21.37 17.51 1.97
N ASP A 428 -20.36 16.66 2.25
CA ASP A 428 -19.45 16.12 1.24
C ASP A 428 -19.45 14.58 1.19
N GLU A 429 -18.96 14.03 0.08
CA GLU A 429 -18.94 12.59 -0.18
C GLU A 429 -18.09 11.81 0.83
N VAL A 430 -17.07 12.45 1.42
CA VAL A 430 -16.16 11.81 2.37
C VAL A 430 -16.86 11.62 3.72
N ASP A 431 -17.49 12.66 4.24
CA ASP A 431 -18.27 12.60 5.48
C ASP A 431 -19.49 11.69 5.32
N ALA A 432 -20.16 11.72 4.16
CA ALA A 432 -21.18 10.75 3.82
C ALA A 432 -20.64 9.30 3.84
N ALA A 433 -19.45 9.05 3.28
CA ALA A 433 -18.82 7.74 3.32
C ALA A 433 -18.43 7.30 4.74
N ILE A 434 -17.98 8.22 5.60
CA ILE A 434 -17.66 7.90 7.00
C ILE A 434 -18.94 7.60 7.79
N ARG A 435 -19.98 8.44 7.67
CA ARG A 435 -21.30 8.16 8.28
C ARG A 435 -21.86 6.82 7.79
N SER A 436 -21.65 6.47 6.53
CA SER A 436 -22.06 5.17 5.98
C SER A 436 -21.43 3.98 6.70
N MET A 437 -20.24 4.15 7.32
CA MET A 437 -19.56 3.08 8.06
C MET A 437 -20.39 2.58 9.25
N PHE A 438 -21.27 3.42 9.79
CA PHE A 438 -22.08 3.17 10.99
C PHE A 438 -23.58 3.10 10.69
N ARG A 439 -24.00 3.23 9.42
CA ARG A 439 -25.41 3.30 8.99
C ARG A 439 -25.84 2.04 8.23
N PRO A 440 -26.56 1.10 8.88
CA PRO A 440 -26.92 -0.18 8.28
C PRO A 440 -27.75 -0.02 7.00
N ARG A 441 -28.71 0.91 7.00
CA ARG A 441 -29.62 1.16 5.87
C ARG A 441 -28.89 1.51 4.56
N MET A 442 -27.75 2.21 4.63
CA MET A 442 -27.00 2.56 3.42
C MET A 442 -26.35 1.33 2.79
N VAL A 443 -25.76 0.46 3.61
CA VAL A 443 -25.09 -0.76 3.14
C VAL A 443 -26.10 -1.81 2.67
N LEU A 444 -27.15 -2.04 3.47
CA LEU A 444 -28.20 -2.99 3.14
C LEU A 444 -29.07 -2.52 1.97
N GLY A 445 -29.23 -1.21 1.79
CA GLY A 445 -29.85 -0.62 0.60
C GLY A 445 -29.10 -0.99 -0.67
N ALA A 446 -27.77 -0.87 -0.68
CA ALA A 446 -26.94 -1.29 -1.81
C ALA A 446 -27.00 -2.80 -2.07
N LEU A 447 -27.07 -3.62 -1.02
CA LEU A 447 -27.30 -5.05 -1.16
C LEU A 447 -28.68 -5.35 -1.79
N ARG A 448 -29.75 -4.68 -1.36
CA ARG A 448 -31.09 -4.84 -1.93
C ARG A 448 -31.16 -4.38 -3.39
N GLN A 449 -30.46 -3.30 -3.76
CA GLN A 449 -30.34 -2.86 -5.16
C GLN A 449 -29.67 -3.92 -6.04
N ALA A 450 -28.86 -4.81 -5.46
CA ALA A 450 -28.26 -5.92 -6.21
C ALA A 450 -29.31 -6.91 -6.77
N THR A 451 -30.55 -6.89 -6.28
CA THR A 451 -31.65 -7.69 -6.85
C THR A 451 -32.00 -7.29 -8.29
N GLU A 452 -31.79 -6.02 -8.66
CA GLU A 452 -31.99 -5.55 -10.04
C GLU A 452 -30.91 -6.09 -10.99
N ILE A 453 -29.70 -6.29 -10.48
CA ILE A 453 -28.53 -6.77 -11.22
C ILE A 453 -28.53 -8.30 -11.34
N ALA A 454 -28.99 -9.00 -10.29
CA ALA A 454 -29.00 -10.45 -10.19
C ALA A 454 -30.40 -10.96 -9.76
N PRO A 455 -31.42 -10.87 -10.64
CA PRO A 455 -32.80 -11.21 -10.30
C PRO A 455 -32.96 -12.68 -9.89
N GLY A 456 -32.13 -13.60 -10.43
CA GLY A 456 -32.12 -15.02 -10.04
C GLY A 456 -31.74 -15.26 -8.58
N GLN A 457 -31.08 -14.31 -7.92
CA GLN A 457 -30.68 -14.38 -6.51
C GLN A 457 -31.52 -13.43 -5.63
N ALA A 458 -32.58 -12.81 -6.16
CA ALA A 458 -33.31 -11.75 -5.46
C ALA A 458 -33.92 -12.18 -4.11
N SER A 459 -34.43 -13.42 -4.04
CA SER A 459 -35.00 -13.99 -2.81
C SER A 459 -33.95 -14.11 -1.71
N GLU A 460 -32.77 -14.68 -2.04
CA GLU A 460 -31.68 -14.86 -1.09
C GLU A 460 -31.07 -13.52 -0.66
N ILE A 461 -30.89 -12.59 -1.61
CA ILE A 461 -30.41 -11.22 -1.32
C ILE A 461 -31.34 -10.51 -0.32
N THR A 462 -32.66 -10.57 -0.55
CA THR A 462 -33.65 -9.91 0.31
C THR A 462 -33.69 -10.57 1.69
N SER A 463 -33.75 -11.91 1.73
CA SER A 463 -33.71 -12.68 2.98
C SER A 463 -32.46 -12.38 3.81
N LEU A 464 -31.28 -12.29 3.16
CA LEU A 464 -30.03 -11.95 3.84
C LEU A 464 -30.03 -10.52 4.35
N ALA A 465 -30.50 -9.56 3.55
CA ALA A 465 -30.58 -8.17 3.97
C ALA A 465 -31.46 -8.02 5.23
N ASP A 466 -32.61 -8.69 5.27
CA ASP A 466 -33.53 -8.63 6.41
C ASP A 466 -32.97 -9.33 7.65
N ALA A 467 -32.34 -10.49 7.49
CA ALA A 467 -31.70 -11.20 8.59
C ALA A 467 -30.53 -10.41 9.20
N ILE A 468 -29.76 -9.71 8.36
CA ILE A 468 -28.68 -8.83 8.82
C ILE A 468 -29.25 -7.59 9.51
N ASP A 469 -30.31 -6.98 8.97
CA ASP A 469 -30.97 -5.82 9.60
C ASP A 469 -31.46 -6.18 11.01
N ALA A 470 -32.13 -7.33 11.15
CA ALA A 470 -32.59 -7.84 12.44
C ALA A 470 -31.43 -8.08 13.42
N LYS A 471 -30.31 -8.63 12.94
CA LYS A 471 -29.13 -8.88 13.79
C LYS A 471 -28.47 -7.59 14.25
N VAL A 472 -28.40 -6.60 13.36
CA VAL A 472 -27.75 -5.30 13.64
C VAL A 472 -28.54 -4.49 14.67
N VAL A 473 -29.86 -4.68 14.76
CA VAL A 473 -30.69 -4.08 15.82
C VAL A 473 -30.24 -4.50 17.22
N GLU A 474 -29.73 -5.73 17.40
CA GLU A 474 -29.20 -6.19 18.69
C GLU A 474 -27.98 -5.37 19.15
N TRP A 475 -27.29 -4.70 18.23
CA TRP A 475 -26.05 -3.96 18.46
C TRP A 475 -26.24 -2.44 18.58
N GLU A 476 -27.50 -1.99 18.63
CA GLU A 476 -27.85 -0.57 18.73
C GLU A 476 -27.32 0.06 20.03
N ALA A 477 -27.56 -0.59 21.16
CA ALA A 477 -27.12 -0.11 22.47
C ALA A 477 -25.67 -0.52 22.78
N GLU A 478 -25.35 -1.80 22.63
CA GLU A 478 -24.03 -2.36 22.88
C GLU A 478 -23.73 -3.46 21.86
N THR A 479 -22.52 -3.48 21.33
CA THR A 479 -21.96 -4.60 20.57
C THR A 479 -21.30 -5.61 21.51
N PRO A 480 -21.06 -6.86 21.06
CA PRO A 480 -20.32 -7.85 21.84
C PRO A 480 -18.94 -7.35 22.32
N VAL A 481 -18.22 -6.64 21.45
CA VAL A 481 -16.91 -6.07 21.78
C VAL A 481 -17.03 -4.92 22.77
N SER A 482 -18.01 -4.04 22.63
CA SER A 482 -18.18 -2.90 23.54
C SER A 482 -18.54 -3.33 24.96
N LEU A 483 -19.36 -4.38 25.12
CA LEU A 483 -19.65 -5.00 26.43
C LEU A 483 -18.36 -5.52 27.07
N LYS A 484 -17.59 -6.32 26.32
CA LYS A 484 -16.35 -6.90 26.82
C LYS A 484 -15.33 -5.81 27.17
N LEU A 485 -15.21 -4.79 26.33
CA LEU A 485 -14.31 -3.66 26.55
C LEU A 485 -14.72 -2.90 27.81
N SER A 486 -16.02 -2.67 28.04
CA SER A 486 -16.50 -2.05 29.29
C SER A 486 -16.07 -2.86 30.52
N THR A 487 -16.28 -4.19 30.51
CA THR A 487 -15.85 -5.05 31.61
C THR A 487 -14.34 -4.98 31.87
N LEU A 488 -13.53 -4.89 30.81
CA LEU A 488 -12.08 -4.73 30.94
C LEU A 488 -11.71 -3.35 31.50
N MET A 489 -12.40 -2.29 31.07
CA MET A 489 -12.10 -0.93 31.54
C MET A 489 -12.52 -0.68 33.00
N ASP A 490 -13.40 -1.51 33.56
CA ASP A 490 -13.72 -1.51 34.99
C ASP A 490 -12.58 -2.12 35.85
N MET A 491 -11.66 -2.87 35.24
CA MET A 491 -10.53 -3.49 35.93
C MET A 491 -9.31 -2.56 35.90
N ALA A 492 -8.83 -2.13 37.07
CA ALA A 492 -7.70 -1.19 37.20
C ALA A 492 -6.39 -1.67 36.52
N GLU A 493 -6.20 -2.97 36.36
CA GLU A 493 -5.03 -3.53 35.66
C GLU A 493 -5.05 -3.31 34.14
N TRP A 494 -6.24 -3.22 33.56
CA TRP A 494 -6.46 -2.99 32.13
C TRP A 494 -6.64 -1.51 31.84
N ASN A 495 -7.28 -0.77 32.74
CA ASN A 495 -7.46 0.66 32.66
C ASN A 495 -6.29 1.44 33.29
N ALA A 496 -5.13 1.41 32.63
CA ALA A 496 -3.89 1.99 33.13
C ALA A 496 -3.05 2.61 32.01
N ALA A 497 -2.17 3.55 32.37
CA ALA A 497 -1.26 4.20 31.43
C ALA A 497 -0.28 3.22 30.73
N SER A 498 -0.05 2.03 31.32
CA SER A 498 0.75 0.95 30.72
C SER A 498 -0.03 0.07 29.72
N THR A 499 -1.30 0.40 29.45
CA THR A 499 -2.15 -0.33 28.50
C THR A 499 -2.43 0.52 27.27
N VAL A 500 -2.41 -0.12 26.11
CA VAL A 500 -2.76 0.49 24.83
C VAL A 500 -4.02 -0.17 24.27
N LEU A 501 -4.97 0.64 23.81
CA LEU A 501 -6.15 0.23 23.06
C LEU A 501 -5.95 0.59 21.59
N ALA A 502 -5.89 -0.42 20.73
CA ALA A 502 -5.64 -0.28 19.31
C ALA A 502 -6.90 -0.64 18.50
N PHE A 503 -7.30 0.26 17.59
CA PHE A 503 -8.48 0.11 16.73
C PHE A 503 -8.13 -0.06 15.24
N PRO A 504 -8.98 -0.71 14.43
CA PRO A 504 -8.62 -1.06 13.06
C PRO A 504 -8.59 0.13 12.11
N ASP A 505 -9.36 1.18 12.44
CA ASP A 505 -9.46 2.40 11.66
C ASP A 505 -9.38 3.60 12.61
N ARG A 506 -8.63 4.63 12.19
CA ARG A 506 -8.52 5.89 12.91
C ARG A 506 -9.88 6.55 13.15
N ARG A 507 -10.83 6.44 12.21
CA ARG A 507 -12.20 7.00 12.36
C ARG A 507 -12.95 6.33 13.50
N ILE A 508 -12.72 5.04 13.73
CA ILE A 508 -13.28 4.31 14.87
C ILE A 508 -12.61 4.79 16.16
N ALA A 509 -11.30 5.00 16.15
CA ALA A 509 -10.57 5.56 17.30
C ALA A 509 -11.04 6.98 17.66
N GLU A 510 -11.23 7.85 16.67
CA GLU A 510 -11.76 9.22 16.85
C GLU A 510 -13.19 9.20 17.37
N THR A 511 -14.04 8.34 16.80
CA THR A 511 -15.42 8.14 17.31
C THR A 511 -15.40 7.65 18.76
N TYR A 512 -14.48 6.74 19.12
CA TYR A 512 -14.36 6.26 20.50
C TYR A 512 -13.85 7.34 21.45
N LEU A 513 -12.84 8.12 21.04
CA LEU A 513 -12.34 9.25 21.81
C LEU A 513 -13.40 10.34 22.05
N ALA A 514 -14.40 10.43 21.18
CA ALA A 514 -15.54 11.31 21.33
C ALA A 514 -16.70 10.72 22.16
N SER A 515 -16.63 9.45 22.58
CA SER A 515 -17.64 8.79 23.43
C SER A 515 -17.47 9.14 24.92
N ASP A 516 -18.50 8.89 25.73
CA ASP A 516 -18.45 8.85 27.21
C ASP A 516 -17.48 7.81 27.76
N ARG A 517 -17.31 6.71 27.04
CA ARG A 517 -16.42 5.62 27.44
C ARG A 517 -14.96 6.05 27.48
N ALA A 518 -14.55 7.00 26.64
CA ALA A 518 -13.19 7.52 26.68
C ALA A 518 -12.91 8.44 27.87
N LEU A 519 -13.93 8.88 28.62
CA LEU A 519 -13.73 9.74 29.81
C LEU A 519 -13.08 8.99 30.96
N THR A 520 -13.42 7.72 31.13
CA THR A 520 -12.92 6.86 32.20
C THR A 520 -11.68 6.07 31.78
N CYS A 521 -11.25 6.20 30.52
CA CYS A 521 -10.12 5.47 29.96
C CYS A 521 -8.80 6.19 30.28
N ALA A 522 -7.97 5.54 31.09
CA ALA A 522 -6.60 5.94 31.44
C ALA A 522 -5.54 5.37 30.47
N CYS A 523 -5.97 4.60 29.48
CA CYS A 523 -5.12 3.95 28.47
C CYS A 523 -4.80 4.89 27.30
N ALA A 524 -3.72 4.59 26.58
CA ALA A 524 -3.49 5.22 25.28
C ALA A 524 -4.42 4.59 24.23
N VAL A 525 -5.09 5.43 23.42
CA VAL A 525 -5.96 4.98 22.32
C VAL A 525 -5.30 5.34 20.99
N ILE A 526 -5.08 4.33 20.15
CA ILE A 526 -4.42 4.43 18.85
C ILE A 526 -5.16 3.62 17.79
N ASP A 527 -4.77 3.79 16.52
CA ASP A 527 -5.11 2.84 15.47
C ASP A 527 -4.06 1.73 15.37
N HIS A 528 -4.34 0.67 14.60
CA HIS A 528 -3.41 -0.45 14.41
C HIS A 528 -2.07 -0.02 13.81
N ARG A 529 -2.04 1.10 13.07
CA ARG A 529 -0.80 1.68 12.53
C ARG A 529 0.10 2.21 13.63
N GLY A 530 -0.47 2.90 14.62
CA GLY A 530 0.24 3.46 15.76
C GLY A 530 1.02 2.41 16.58
N ILE A 531 0.74 1.12 16.45
CA ILE A 531 1.49 0.05 17.15
C ILE A 531 2.97 0.07 16.73
N PHE A 532 3.28 0.37 15.47
CA PHE A 532 4.66 0.49 14.98
C PHE A 532 5.40 1.71 15.56
N GLU A 533 4.65 2.73 16.00
CA GLU A 533 5.19 4.01 16.47
C GLU A 533 5.42 4.01 18.01
N LEU A 534 5.01 2.94 18.69
CA LEU A 534 5.18 2.80 20.13
C LEU A 534 6.65 2.62 20.50
N SER A 535 7.13 3.45 21.43
CA SER A 535 8.50 3.35 21.95
C SER A 535 8.61 2.27 23.03
N PRO A 536 9.67 1.45 23.04
CA PRO A 536 9.99 0.54 24.15
C PRO A 536 10.09 1.24 25.51
N GLN A 537 10.46 2.53 25.52
CA GLN A 537 10.59 3.33 26.74
C GLN A 537 9.23 3.68 27.38
N ALA A 538 8.12 3.50 26.67
CA ALA A 538 6.79 3.84 27.19
C ALA A 538 6.29 2.88 28.28
N GLY A 539 7.01 1.78 28.56
CA GLY A 539 6.66 0.85 29.63
C GLY A 539 5.33 0.13 29.42
N ILE A 540 4.97 -0.12 28.15
CA ILE A 540 3.71 -0.76 27.78
C ILE A 540 3.74 -2.23 28.20
N LYS A 541 2.80 -2.62 29.07
CA LYS A 541 2.65 -3.98 29.59
C LYS A 541 1.54 -4.76 28.91
N ARG A 542 0.52 -4.08 28.39
CA ARG A 542 -0.66 -4.71 27.79
C ARG A 542 -1.11 -3.98 26.53
N ILE A 543 -1.57 -4.74 25.54
CA ILE A 543 -2.18 -4.18 24.32
C ILE A 543 -3.52 -4.89 24.07
N ILE A 544 -4.59 -4.12 23.94
CA ILE A 544 -5.90 -4.59 23.52
C ILE A 544 -6.07 -4.24 22.04
N VAL A 545 -6.17 -5.24 21.17
CA VAL A 545 -6.38 -5.06 19.74
C VAL A 545 -7.83 -5.38 19.41
N VAL A 546 -8.59 -4.35 19.06
CA VAL A 546 -10.01 -4.47 18.71
C VAL A 546 -10.15 -4.62 17.19
N GLY A 547 -10.97 -5.56 16.74
CA GLY A 547 -11.20 -5.83 15.32
C GLY A 547 -9.90 -6.12 14.55
N PRO A 548 -9.12 -7.13 14.94
CA PRO A 548 -7.75 -7.30 14.47
C PRO A 548 -7.59 -7.34 12.97
N SER A 549 -6.50 -6.72 12.50
CA SER A 549 -6.11 -6.68 11.09
C SER A 549 -4.73 -7.29 10.87
N THR A 550 -4.40 -7.64 9.62
CA THR A 550 -3.08 -8.10 9.24
C THR A 550 -1.99 -7.08 9.58
N GLN A 551 -2.31 -5.79 9.53
CA GLN A 551 -1.38 -4.73 9.94
C GLN A 551 -1.04 -4.78 11.43
N ALA A 552 -2.03 -4.98 12.31
CA ALA A 552 -1.76 -5.14 13.75
C ALA A 552 -0.92 -6.38 14.03
N VAL A 553 -1.21 -7.50 13.35
CA VAL A 553 -0.42 -8.74 13.51
C VAL A 553 1.01 -8.55 13.03
N ARG A 554 1.22 -7.92 11.87
CA ARG A 554 2.56 -7.56 11.38
C ARG A 554 3.33 -6.75 12.42
N ALA A 555 2.70 -5.70 12.97
CA ALA A 555 3.30 -4.86 13.99
C ALA A 555 3.69 -5.64 15.25
N LEU A 556 2.78 -6.47 15.77
CA LEU A 556 3.00 -7.23 17.00
C LEU A 556 4.02 -8.36 16.85
N LEU A 557 4.13 -8.95 15.67
CA LEU A 557 5.11 -10.01 15.43
C LEU A 557 6.53 -9.46 15.29
N THR A 558 6.69 -8.26 14.72
CA THR A 558 8.02 -7.65 14.50
C THR A 558 8.44 -6.63 15.55
N THR A 559 7.54 -6.24 16.46
CA THR A 559 7.83 -5.20 17.46
C THR A 559 8.97 -5.58 18.41
N SER A 560 9.78 -4.60 18.77
CA SER A 560 10.74 -4.68 19.87
C SER A 560 10.12 -4.45 21.25
N LEU A 561 8.83 -4.13 21.32
CA LEU A 561 8.10 -4.04 22.58
C LEU A 561 8.08 -5.40 23.29
N ASP A 562 8.03 -5.35 24.62
CA ASP A 562 7.91 -6.52 25.50
C ASP A 562 6.59 -6.46 26.32
N PRO A 563 5.42 -6.48 25.66
CA PRO A 563 4.16 -6.53 26.38
C PRO A 563 3.98 -7.92 27.01
N ASN A 564 3.61 -7.94 28.29
CA ASN A 564 3.28 -9.19 29.00
C ASN A 564 2.10 -9.92 28.35
N LEU A 565 1.13 -9.18 27.81
CA LEU A 565 -0.09 -9.74 27.26
C LEU A 565 -0.67 -8.87 26.14
N VAL A 566 -1.03 -9.52 25.04
CA VAL A 566 -1.82 -8.93 23.96
C VAL A 566 -3.16 -9.64 23.86
N LEU A 567 -4.24 -8.88 23.99
CA LEU A 567 -5.61 -9.37 23.93
C LEU A 567 -6.27 -8.95 22.62
N PHE A 568 -6.71 -9.92 21.83
CA PHE A 568 -7.50 -9.72 20.63
C PHE A 568 -8.99 -9.78 20.96
N LEU A 569 -9.72 -8.70 20.64
CA LEU A 569 -11.17 -8.61 20.77
C LEU A 569 -11.77 -8.42 19.38
N GLY A 570 -12.74 -9.23 18.98
CA GLY A 570 -13.38 -9.05 17.67
C GLY A 570 -14.34 -10.17 17.31
N ASP A 571 -14.72 -10.18 16.03
CA ASP A 571 -15.54 -11.22 15.42
C ASP A 571 -14.70 -12.39 14.85
N THR A 572 -15.28 -13.59 14.81
CA THR A 572 -14.68 -14.89 14.40
C THR A 572 -14.15 -14.88 12.97
N ALA A 573 -14.66 -14.02 12.10
CA ALA A 573 -14.12 -13.85 10.74
C ALA A 573 -12.87 -12.95 10.70
N GLY A 574 -12.54 -12.26 11.80
CA GLY A 574 -11.28 -11.55 11.98
C GLY A 574 -10.10 -12.50 12.02
N SER A 575 -10.20 -13.54 12.84
CA SER A 575 -9.15 -14.56 13.01
C SER A 575 -8.81 -15.29 11.73
N ALA A 576 -9.77 -15.47 10.84
CA ALA A 576 -9.58 -16.08 9.53
C ALA A 576 -8.40 -15.53 8.73
N LEU A 577 -8.46 -14.21 8.54
CA LEU A 577 -7.48 -13.45 7.78
C LEU A 577 -6.12 -13.53 8.47
N LEU A 578 -6.12 -13.59 9.80
CA LEU A 578 -4.89 -13.68 10.59
C LEU A 578 -4.30 -15.09 10.47
N SER A 579 -5.07 -16.15 10.64
CA SER A 579 -4.61 -17.53 10.46
C SER A 579 -4.06 -17.77 9.06
N ALA A 580 -4.72 -17.22 8.03
CA ALA A 580 -4.22 -17.27 6.66
C ALA A 580 -2.89 -16.51 6.49
N GLU A 581 -2.73 -15.36 7.16
CA GLU A 581 -1.49 -14.57 7.20
C GLU A 581 -0.35 -15.30 7.92
N LEU A 582 -0.65 -16.01 9.02
CA LEU A 582 0.34 -16.70 9.84
C LEU A 582 0.86 -18.01 9.22
N ALA A 583 0.04 -18.69 8.40
CA ALA A 583 0.36 -20.02 7.91
C ALA A 583 1.68 -20.11 7.10
N PRO A 584 2.02 -19.19 6.19
CA PRO A 584 3.33 -19.20 5.53
C PRO A 584 4.48 -18.85 6.49
N LEU A 585 4.24 -17.98 7.48
CA LEU A 585 5.28 -17.55 8.42
C LEU A 585 5.79 -18.70 9.28
N HIS A 586 4.93 -19.68 9.59
CA HIS A 586 5.31 -20.85 10.36
C HIS A 586 6.26 -21.80 9.60
N ARG A 587 6.17 -21.88 8.27
CA ARG A 587 6.88 -22.89 7.46
C ARG A 587 8.14 -22.37 6.76
N LEU A 588 8.25 -21.06 6.56
CA LEU A 588 9.35 -20.45 5.82
C LEU A 588 10.52 -20.16 6.76
N ALA A 589 11.71 -20.70 6.43
CA ALA A 589 12.90 -20.61 7.28
C ALA A 589 13.33 -19.17 7.61
N ALA A 590 13.11 -18.22 6.69
CA ALA A 590 13.45 -16.81 6.89
C ALA A 590 12.72 -16.17 8.09
N PHE A 591 11.59 -16.73 8.53
CA PHE A 591 10.77 -16.20 9.64
C PHE A 591 10.95 -17.00 10.93
N ALA A 592 11.96 -17.88 11.02
CA ALA A 592 12.30 -18.62 12.23
C ALA A 592 12.44 -17.73 13.50
N PRO A 593 13.01 -16.50 13.44
CA PRO A 593 13.12 -15.63 14.62
C PRO A 593 11.79 -15.24 15.28
N ILE A 594 10.68 -15.24 14.53
CA ILE A 594 9.34 -14.92 15.04
C ILE A 594 8.45 -16.15 15.25
N ALA A 595 8.97 -17.36 15.01
CA ALA A 595 8.18 -18.59 15.02
C ALA A 595 7.48 -18.86 16.36
N SER A 596 8.11 -18.48 17.48
CA SER A 596 7.51 -18.61 18.83
C SER A 596 6.28 -17.72 18.99
N ARG A 597 6.37 -16.45 18.57
CA ARG A 597 5.25 -15.50 18.58
C ARG A 597 4.13 -15.93 17.63
N VAL A 598 4.49 -16.39 16.43
CA VAL A 598 3.53 -16.92 15.44
C VAL A 598 2.78 -18.12 16.03
N THR A 599 3.48 -19.06 16.66
CA THR A 599 2.87 -20.23 17.30
C THR A 599 1.93 -19.83 18.44
N ALA A 600 2.39 -18.94 19.33
CA ALA A 600 1.59 -18.45 20.44
C ALA A 600 0.31 -17.72 19.97
N LEU A 601 0.42 -16.92 18.91
CA LEU A 601 -0.72 -16.23 18.32
C LEU A 601 -1.71 -17.20 17.67
N THR A 602 -1.23 -18.14 16.85
CA THR A 602 -2.08 -19.16 16.22
C THR A 602 -2.86 -19.95 17.26
N GLU A 603 -2.21 -20.35 18.36
CA GLU A 603 -2.86 -21.09 19.45
C GLU A 603 -3.84 -20.21 20.26
N ALA A 604 -3.55 -18.92 20.42
CA ALA A 604 -4.49 -17.99 21.03
C ALA A 604 -5.75 -17.81 20.18
N LEU A 605 -5.60 -17.64 18.86
CA LEU A 605 -6.72 -17.55 17.93
C LEU A 605 -7.55 -18.84 18.02
N ARG A 606 -6.93 -20.02 17.88
CA ARG A 606 -7.62 -21.32 17.94
C ARG A 606 -8.47 -21.49 19.19
N ARG A 607 -7.94 -21.13 20.37
CA ARG A 607 -8.68 -21.16 21.65
C ARG A 607 -9.80 -20.12 21.72
N GLY A 608 -9.70 -19.03 20.97
CA GLY A 608 -10.70 -17.97 20.88
C GLY A 608 -11.93 -18.30 20.03
N GLY A 609 -12.02 -19.49 19.42
CA GLY A 609 -13.21 -19.96 18.70
C GLY A 609 -13.18 -19.79 17.18
N THR A 610 -12.02 -19.89 16.54
CA THR A 610 -11.89 -19.85 15.06
C THR A 610 -12.53 -21.05 14.36
N ASP A 611 -13.21 -20.82 13.24
CA ASP A 611 -13.63 -21.88 12.30
C ASP A 611 -12.75 -21.81 11.05
N GLU A 612 -11.72 -22.66 10.98
CA GLU A 612 -10.71 -22.63 9.91
C GLU A 612 -11.31 -22.73 8.48
N THR A 613 -12.46 -23.40 8.31
CA THR A 613 -13.03 -23.67 6.98
C THR A 613 -13.73 -22.45 6.40
N LEU A 614 -14.64 -21.85 7.17
CA LEU A 614 -15.33 -20.60 6.84
C LEU A 614 -14.33 -19.45 6.71
N ASP A 615 -13.34 -19.45 7.60
CA ASP A 615 -12.29 -18.45 7.68
C ASP A 615 -11.48 -18.36 6.37
N VAL A 616 -10.99 -19.50 5.87
CA VAL A 616 -10.25 -19.54 4.59
C VAL A 616 -11.13 -19.08 3.43
N ALA A 617 -12.40 -19.48 3.42
CA ALA A 617 -13.35 -19.12 2.37
C ALA A 617 -13.61 -17.61 2.30
N GLU A 618 -13.83 -16.96 3.45
CA GLU A 618 -14.03 -15.51 3.52
C GLU A 618 -12.75 -14.73 3.16
N ALA A 619 -11.58 -15.19 3.63
CA ALA A 619 -10.29 -14.58 3.31
C ALA A 619 -10.02 -14.60 1.80
N GLU A 620 -10.23 -15.75 1.15
CA GLU A 620 -10.12 -15.90 -0.29
C GLU A 620 -11.13 -15.02 -1.04
N PHE A 621 -12.38 -14.94 -0.56
CA PHE A 621 -13.45 -14.13 -1.15
C PHE A 621 -13.15 -12.61 -1.11
N ARG A 622 -12.67 -12.08 0.01
CA ARG A 622 -12.36 -10.64 0.16
C ARG A 622 -11.20 -10.19 -0.70
N MET A 623 -10.13 -10.97 -0.76
CA MET A 623 -8.96 -10.58 -1.55
C MET A 623 -9.19 -10.60 -3.05
N THR A 624 -10.18 -11.37 -3.48
CA THR A 624 -10.60 -11.41 -4.87
C THR A 624 -11.48 -10.22 -5.20
N VAL A 625 -12.31 -9.73 -4.29
CA VAL A 625 -13.06 -8.49 -4.50
C VAL A 625 -12.22 -7.29 -4.07
N SER A 626 -11.43 -6.75 -4.99
CA SER A 626 -10.79 -5.46 -4.76
C SER A 626 -11.87 -4.37 -4.71
N ASP A 627 -11.94 -3.60 -3.62
CA ASP A 627 -12.69 -2.33 -3.57
C ASP A 627 -11.96 -1.34 -4.49
N GLN A 628 -12.14 -1.54 -5.80
CA GLN A 628 -11.68 -0.57 -6.79
C GLN A 628 -12.58 0.65 -6.65
N GLU A 629 -12.00 1.76 -6.21
CA GLU A 629 -12.60 3.08 -6.34
C GLU A 629 -12.90 3.26 -7.83
N GLU A 630 -14.18 3.37 -8.21
CA GLU A 630 -14.60 3.47 -9.62
C GLU A 630 -14.74 4.92 -10.07
N ARG A 631 -14.91 5.84 -9.11
CA ARG A 631 -15.04 7.27 -9.38
C ARG A 631 -14.38 8.09 -8.29
N ILE A 632 -13.63 9.11 -8.69
CA ILE A 632 -13.09 10.15 -7.81
C ILE A 632 -13.64 11.49 -8.29
N ASP A 633 -14.45 12.13 -7.47
CA ASP A 633 -14.97 13.46 -7.74
C ASP A 633 -14.13 14.52 -7.01
N LEU A 634 -13.52 15.43 -7.78
CA LEU A 634 -12.68 16.53 -7.28
C LEU A 634 -13.30 17.90 -7.61
N THR A 635 -14.59 17.93 -7.97
CA THR A 635 -15.31 19.16 -8.33
C THR A 635 -15.87 19.91 -7.13
N GLN A 636 -16.11 19.22 -6.01
CA GLN A 636 -16.77 19.79 -4.83
C GLN A 636 -15.74 20.36 -3.85
N ALA A 637 -15.84 21.67 -3.61
CA ALA A 637 -15.08 22.37 -2.59
C ALA A 637 -16.02 23.39 -1.95
N ASN A 638 -16.33 23.18 -0.67
CA ASN A 638 -17.20 23.97 0.22
C ASN A 638 -18.69 24.10 -0.18
N GLU A 639 -19.02 24.14 -1.47
CA GLU A 639 -20.39 24.21 -1.99
C GLU A 639 -20.55 23.33 -3.25
N ALA A 640 -21.78 22.94 -3.57
CA ALA A 640 -22.12 22.19 -4.78
C ALA A 640 -21.74 23.02 -6.03
N TYR A 641 -20.64 22.66 -6.69
CA TYR A 641 -20.15 23.32 -7.90
C TYR A 641 -21.09 23.03 -9.08
N ARG A 642 -21.77 24.07 -9.58
CA ARG A 642 -22.72 24.00 -10.71
C ARG A 642 -22.12 24.41 -12.06
N GLY A 643 -20.80 24.44 -12.17
CA GLY A 643 -20.10 24.82 -13.38
C GLY A 643 -19.82 23.64 -14.32
N PRO A 644 -19.19 23.88 -15.49
CA PRO A 644 -18.74 22.80 -16.37
C PRO A 644 -17.75 21.88 -15.63
N VAL A 645 -17.87 20.57 -15.84
CA VAL A 645 -17.05 19.52 -15.24
C VAL A 645 -16.30 18.78 -16.35
N VAL A 646 -14.99 18.59 -16.18
CA VAL A 646 -14.20 17.71 -17.04
C VAL A 646 -14.22 16.32 -16.42
N GLU A 647 -14.85 15.37 -17.11
CA GLU A 647 -14.86 13.96 -16.77
C GLU A 647 -13.78 13.24 -17.60
N MET A 648 -12.84 12.58 -16.92
CA MET A 648 -11.77 11.82 -17.56
C MET A 648 -11.93 10.35 -17.18
N ARG A 649 -11.90 9.46 -18.17
CA ARG A 649 -11.88 8.03 -17.94
C ARG A 649 -10.46 7.53 -18.09
N THR A 650 -9.95 6.89 -17.05
CA THR A 650 -8.63 6.26 -17.09
C THR A 650 -8.71 4.85 -17.66
N ARG A 651 -7.56 4.32 -18.08
CA ARG A 651 -7.42 2.96 -18.62
C ARG A 651 -7.74 1.85 -17.64
N ARG A 652 -7.59 2.11 -16.33
CA ARG A 652 -8.08 1.20 -15.28
C ARG A 652 -9.59 1.27 -15.07
N GLY A 653 -10.30 2.07 -15.87
CA GLY A 653 -11.75 2.23 -15.79
C GLY A 653 -12.21 3.17 -14.68
N LEU A 654 -11.29 3.96 -14.10
CA LEU A 654 -11.63 4.96 -13.10
C LEU A 654 -12.20 6.21 -13.78
N VAL A 655 -13.26 6.77 -13.21
CA VAL A 655 -13.85 8.03 -13.66
C VAL A 655 -13.40 9.17 -12.74
N LEU A 656 -12.69 10.15 -13.28
CA LEU A 656 -12.22 11.33 -12.57
C LEU A 656 -13.04 12.54 -12.97
N ARG A 657 -13.48 13.35 -12.00
CA ARG A 657 -14.18 14.61 -12.29
C ARG A 657 -13.40 15.80 -11.74
N TYR A 658 -13.07 16.75 -12.61
CA TYR A 658 -12.32 17.95 -12.29
C TYR A 658 -13.07 19.22 -12.71
N ARG A 659 -12.80 20.35 -12.05
CA ARG A 659 -13.15 21.66 -12.62
C ARG A 659 -12.17 21.95 -13.78
N PRO A 660 -12.57 22.65 -14.84
CA PRO A 660 -11.70 22.94 -15.99
C PRO A 660 -10.37 23.60 -15.64
N THR A 661 -10.36 24.43 -14.59
CA THR A 661 -9.16 25.13 -14.08
C THR A 661 -8.48 24.40 -12.91
N SER A 662 -8.94 23.20 -12.55
CA SER A 662 -8.27 22.40 -11.54
C SER A 662 -6.94 21.89 -12.07
N ASP A 663 -5.97 21.86 -11.17
CA ASP A 663 -4.64 21.35 -11.45
C ASP A 663 -4.67 19.83 -11.58
N VAL A 664 -4.20 19.34 -12.73
CA VAL A 664 -3.92 17.93 -12.99
C VAL A 664 -2.43 17.75 -13.09
N LEU A 665 -1.93 16.68 -12.47
CA LEU A 665 -0.52 16.35 -12.47
C LEU A 665 -0.25 15.40 -13.63
N LEU A 666 0.18 15.98 -14.75
CA LEU A 666 0.60 15.26 -15.95
C LEU A 666 1.96 14.64 -15.69
N LEU A 667 2.11 13.37 -16.03
CA LEU A 667 3.41 12.72 -15.99
C LEU A 667 4.33 13.33 -17.04
N SER A 668 5.44 13.92 -16.61
CA SER A 668 6.48 14.36 -17.52
C SER A 668 7.45 13.21 -17.80
N PRO A 669 7.58 12.74 -19.05
CA PRO A 669 8.56 11.71 -19.40
C PRO A 669 10.01 12.21 -19.38
N GLY A 670 10.24 13.50 -19.10
CA GLY A 670 11.52 14.18 -19.32
C GLY A 670 12.29 14.65 -18.09
N GLU A 671 11.66 14.75 -16.92
CA GLU A 671 12.26 15.39 -15.76
C GLU A 671 12.30 14.48 -14.53
N THR A 672 13.21 14.78 -13.62
CA THR A 672 13.35 14.11 -12.33
C THR A 672 12.25 14.42 -11.34
N ARG A 673 11.52 15.50 -11.57
CA ARG A 673 10.20 15.71 -11.00
C ARG A 673 9.24 14.96 -11.92
N PRO A 674 8.62 13.85 -11.48
CA PRO A 674 7.86 12.97 -12.37
C PRO A 674 6.59 13.62 -12.91
N PHE A 675 6.18 14.76 -12.35
CA PHE A 675 4.91 15.40 -12.69
C PHE A 675 5.09 16.89 -13.01
N GLU A 676 4.38 17.32 -14.03
CA GLU A 676 4.15 18.70 -14.41
C GLU A 676 2.69 19.08 -14.16
N LYS A 677 2.46 20.38 -14.02
CA LYS A 677 1.16 20.92 -13.70
C LYS A 677 0.46 21.37 -14.98
N ILE A 678 -0.69 20.79 -15.28
CA ILE A 678 -1.53 21.18 -16.41
C ILE A 678 -2.97 21.43 -15.92
N ASN A 679 -3.77 22.23 -16.64
CA ASN A 679 -5.19 22.36 -16.28
C ASN A 679 -5.96 21.13 -16.76
N ALA A 680 -7.01 20.75 -16.03
CA ALA A 680 -7.87 19.63 -16.40
C ALA A 680 -8.46 19.74 -17.81
N ARG A 681 -8.76 20.95 -18.28
CA ARG A 681 -9.29 21.17 -19.64
C ARG A 681 -8.27 20.89 -20.77
N ASP A 682 -6.98 20.89 -20.44
CA ASP A 682 -5.87 20.76 -21.40
C ASP A 682 -5.36 19.30 -21.44
N VAL A 683 -6.00 18.36 -20.73
CA VAL A 683 -5.65 16.92 -20.72
C VAL A 683 -6.23 16.21 -21.94
N GLU A 684 -5.42 15.42 -22.63
CA GLU A 684 -5.79 14.69 -23.84
C GLU A 684 -5.81 13.15 -23.63
N PRO A 685 -6.60 12.40 -24.43
CA PRO A 685 -6.50 10.94 -24.47
C PRO A 685 -5.08 10.48 -24.81
N GLY A 686 -4.54 9.54 -24.03
CA GLY A 686 -3.16 9.08 -24.12
C GLY A 686 -2.23 9.70 -23.09
N ASP A 687 -2.62 10.82 -22.48
CA ASP A 687 -1.86 11.42 -21.38
C ASP A 687 -1.82 10.50 -20.16
N SER A 688 -0.69 10.46 -19.47
CA SER A 688 -0.56 9.74 -18.21
C SER A 688 -0.60 10.73 -17.07
N ILE A 689 -1.53 10.58 -16.13
CA ILE A 689 -1.70 11.51 -15.01
C ILE A 689 -1.57 10.79 -13.67
N LEU A 690 -1.27 11.55 -12.61
CA LEU A 690 -1.30 11.02 -11.25
C LEU A 690 -2.75 10.84 -10.76
N VAL A 691 -3.05 9.62 -10.33
CA VAL A 691 -4.35 9.22 -9.79
C VAL A 691 -4.17 8.65 -8.39
N LEU A 692 -4.45 9.46 -7.38
CA LEU A 692 -4.32 9.06 -5.98
C LEU A 692 -5.61 8.43 -5.45
N LYS A 693 -5.56 7.12 -5.23
CA LYS A 693 -6.62 6.38 -4.52
C LYS A 693 -6.77 6.85 -3.08
N ASN A 694 -7.94 6.60 -2.49
CA ASN A 694 -8.26 7.02 -1.12
C ASN A 694 -7.25 6.57 -0.06
N ASP A 695 -6.69 5.37 -0.18
CA ASP A 695 -5.68 4.82 0.74
C ASP A 695 -4.36 5.61 0.70
N VAL A 696 -3.88 5.96 -0.49
CA VAL A 696 -2.67 6.80 -0.68
C VAL A 696 -2.96 8.25 -0.27
N ARG A 697 -4.14 8.78 -0.60
CA ARG A 697 -4.58 10.10 -0.12
C ARG A 697 -4.57 10.16 1.40
N GLU A 698 -5.03 9.12 2.09
CA GLU A 698 -5.01 9.08 3.56
C GLU A 698 -3.59 9.02 4.13
N LEU A 699 -2.68 8.31 3.47
CA LEU A 699 -1.28 8.27 3.88
C LEU A 699 -0.61 9.64 3.76
N ILE A 700 -0.81 10.32 2.63
CA ILE A 700 -0.29 11.69 2.44
C ILE A 700 -0.95 12.62 3.46
N ARG A 701 -2.26 12.48 3.68
CA ARG A 701 -3.01 13.26 4.67
C ARG A 701 -2.42 13.11 6.06
N ARG A 702 -2.07 11.88 6.48
CA ARG A 702 -1.42 11.62 7.77
C ARG A 702 -0.01 12.17 7.82
N ALA A 703 0.78 12.04 6.75
CA ALA A 703 2.15 12.54 6.73
C ALA A 703 2.21 14.08 6.75
N LEU A 704 1.21 14.73 6.15
CA LEU A 704 1.03 16.18 6.19
C LEU A 704 0.24 16.64 7.42
N ALA A 705 -0.25 15.69 8.24
CA ALA A 705 -1.01 15.96 9.45
C ALA A 705 -0.15 16.51 10.57
N GLY A 706 -0.06 17.84 10.58
CA GLY A 706 0.67 18.59 11.59
C GLY A 706 0.93 20.02 11.17
N SER A 707 -0.06 20.70 10.55
CA SER A 707 0.14 22.11 10.22
C SER A 707 0.42 22.86 11.53
N ARG A 708 1.60 23.50 11.63
CA ARG A 708 2.04 24.25 12.82
C ARG A 708 0.97 25.23 13.34
N LYS A 709 0.05 25.65 12.47
CA LYS A 709 -1.06 26.56 12.79
C LYS A 709 -2.04 25.95 13.78
N SER A 710 -2.61 24.77 13.52
CA SER A 710 -3.61 24.15 14.43
C SER A 710 -3.01 23.77 15.78
N ILE A 711 -1.75 23.31 15.81
CA ILE A 711 -1.01 23.07 17.06
C ILE A 711 -0.81 24.38 17.83
N SER A 712 -0.51 25.50 17.15
CA SER A 712 -0.37 26.80 17.80
C SER A 712 -1.70 27.36 18.34
N GLU A 713 -2.80 27.20 17.60
CA GLU A 713 -4.15 27.62 18.01
C GLU A 713 -4.64 26.79 19.20
N LEU A 714 -4.33 25.49 19.22
CA LEU A 714 -4.61 24.63 20.37
C LEU A 714 -3.78 25.03 21.59
N GLY A 715 -2.52 25.42 21.39
CA GLY A 715 -1.69 26.01 22.44
C GLY A 715 -2.25 27.34 22.98
N LEU A 716 -2.87 28.17 22.13
CA LEU A 716 -3.57 29.39 22.55
C LEU A 716 -4.80 29.06 23.41
N TYR A 717 -5.61 28.09 22.99
CA TYR A 717 -6.75 27.61 23.78
C TYR A 717 -6.30 27.08 25.15
N HIS A 718 -5.26 26.23 25.22
CA HIS A 718 -4.77 25.68 26.48
C HIS A 718 -4.25 26.75 27.43
N ARG A 719 -3.56 27.78 26.92
CA ARG A 719 -3.20 28.95 27.73
C ARG A 719 -4.42 29.67 28.27
N SER A 720 -5.44 29.90 27.42
CA SER A 720 -6.69 30.52 27.83
C SER A 720 -7.42 29.73 28.92
N ILE A 721 -7.42 28.39 28.87
CA ILE A 721 -7.99 27.54 29.92
C ILE A 721 -7.19 27.63 31.22
N ALA A 722 -5.86 27.64 31.14
CA ALA A 722 -5.02 27.83 32.32
C ALA A 722 -5.32 29.16 33.02
N ASP A 723 -5.52 30.23 32.24
CA ASP A 723 -5.88 31.55 32.75
C ASP A 723 -7.29 31.59 33.33
N ILE A 724 -8.25 30.88 32.73
CA ILE A 724 -9.61 30.71 33.28
C ILE A 724 -9.54 29.98 34.63
N ARG A 725 -8.81 28.86 34.68
CA ARG A 725 -8.62 28.09 35.91
C ARG A 725 -7.98 28.94 37.02
N ALA A 726 -7.02 29.79 36.68
CA ALA A 726 -6.38 30.68 37.66
C ALA A 726 -7.34 31.75 38.21
N ARG A 727 -8.22 32.30 37.36
CA ARG A 727 -9.15 33.38 37.72
C ARG A 727 -10.43 32.93 38.43
N LEU A 728 -10.86 31.69 38.22
CA LEU A 728 -12.09 31.18 38.84
C LEU A 728 -11.96 31.09 40.38
N PRO A 729 -12.97 31.55 41.14
CA PRO A 729 -12.95 31.49 42.60
C PRO A 729 -13.13 30.04 43.10
N GLY A 730 -12.30 29.65 44.07
CA GLY A 730 -12.31 28.31 44.67
C GLY A 730 -10.89 27.86 45.03
N LEU A 731 -10.74 27.07 46.10
CA LEU A 731 -9.43 26.57 46.56
C LEU A 731 -8.97 25.35 45.76
N THR A 732 -9.90 24.49 45.37
CA THR A 732 -9.63 23.29 44.57
C THR A 732 -10.24 23.39 43.17
N VAL A 733 -9.74 22.59 42.22
CA VAL A 733 -10.31 22.53 40.85
C VAL A 733 -11.77 22.09 40.89
N ILE A 734 -12.15 21.22 41.83
CA ILE A 734 -13.54 20.75 41.95
C ILE A 734 -14.48 21.82 42.52
N ASP A 735 -14.01 22.70 43.42
CA ASP A 735 -14.80 23.84 43.89
C ASP A 735 -15.07 24.83 42.75
N LYS A 736 -14.05 25.08 41.92
CA LYS A 736 -14.15 25.91 40.71
C LYS A 736 -15.14 25.30 39.70
N ALA A 737 -15.09 23.99 39.49
CA ALA A 737 -16.01 23.29 38.60
C ALA A 737 -17.46 23.32 39.09
N ARG A 738 -17.71 23.14 40.39
CA ARG A 738 -19.06 23.28 41.00
C ARG A 738 -19.62 24.69 40.85
N ARG A 739 -18.77 25.71 40.86
CA ARG A 739 -19.20 27.08 40.63
C ARG A 739 -19.62 27.30 39.18
N VAL A 740 -18.77 26.90 38.23
CA VAL A 740 -19.08 26.97 36.79
C VAL A 740 -20.35 26.18 36.45
N LEU A 741 -20.55 25.01 37.07
CA LEU A 741 -21.78 24.24 36.88
C LEU A 741 -23.03 24.99 37.34
N ARG A 742 -22.99 25.65 38.50
CA ARG A 742 -24.12 26.47 38.98
C ARG A 742 -24.42 27.62 38.04
N ASP A 743 -23.40 28.25 37.48
CA ASP A 743 -23.56 29.33 36.50
C ASP A 743 -24.14 28.80 35.17
N ILE A 744 -23.76 27.60 34.73
CA ILE A 744 -24.39 26.91 33.58
C ILE A 744 -25.85 26.55 33.86
N GLN A 745 -26.16 25.97 35.03
CA GLN A 745 -27.50 25.54 35.40
C GLN A 745 -28.49 26.71 35.52
N ARG A 746 -28.00 27.91 35.87
CA ARG A 746 -28.80 29.13 35.88
C ARG A 746 -29.35 29.46 34.48
N ASP A 747 -28.52 29.28 33.46
CA ASP A 747 -28.86 29.63 32.08
C ASP A 747 -29.41 28.42 31.31
N THR A 748 -29.18 27.19 31.79
CA THR A 748 -29.69 25.94 31.21
C THR A 748 -30.00 24.92 32.32
N PRO A 749 -31.25 24.92 32.86
CA PRO A 749 -31.62 24.08 34.00
C PRO A 749 -31.62 22.56 33.75
N SER A 750 -31.51 22.13 32.49
CA SER A 750 -31.51 20.72 32.10
C SER A 750 -30.15 20.01 32.28
N VAL A 751 -29.11 20.72 32.70
CA VAL A 751 -27.76 20.16 32.89
C VAL A 751 -27.67 19.43 34.24
N PRO A 752 -27.34 18.12 34.26
CA PRO A 752 -27.30 17.33 35.48
C PRO A 752 -26.07 17.63 36.36
N ASP A 753 -26.16 17.35 37.66
CA ASP A 753 -25.07 17.57 38.62
C ASP A 753 -23.81 16.74 38.32
N THR A 754 -23.96 15.64 37.59
CA THR A 754 -22.86 14.76 37.15
C THR A 754 -21.91 15.46 36.17
N GLU A 755 -22.33 16.54 35.50
CA GLU A 755 -21.53 17.30 34.55
C GLU A 755 -20.31 17.99 35.22
N VAL A 756 -20.30 18.10 36.55
CA VAL A 756 -19.15 18.65 37.30
C VAL A 756 -17.84 17.93 36.98
N HIS A 757 -17.88 16.63 36.67
CA HIS A 757 -16.69 15.84 36.35
C HIS A 757 -16.13 16.23 34.97
N ASN A 758 -17.01 16.54 34.01
CA ASN A 758 -16.62 17.06 32.70
C ASN A 758 -16.00 18.45 32.82
N ILE A 759 -16.57 19.31 33.65
CA ILE A 759 -16.04 20.66 33.88
C ILE A 759 -14.67 20.62 34.56
N VAL A 760 -14.44 19.72 35.53
CA VAL A 760 -13.11 19.50 36.12
C VAL A 760 -12.09 19.15 35.03
N ARG A 761 -12.45 18.25 34.11
CA ARG A 761 -11.60 17.88 32.98
C ARG A 761 -11.33 19.07 32.05
N TRP A 762 -12.35 19.87 31.74
CA TRP A 762 -12.22 21.05 30.88
C TRP A 762 -11.27 22.10 31.48
N LEU A 763 -11.35 22.31 32.79
CA LEU A 763 -10.42 23.17 33.52
C LEU A 763 -8.99 22.64 33.55
N ASN A 764 -8.80 21.31 33.44
CA ASN A 764 -7.50 20.66 33.39
C ASN A 764 -6.99 20.41 31.96
N ALA A 765 -7.66 20.95 30.93
CA ALA A 765 -7.24 20.73 29.54
C ALA A 765 -5.79 21.17 29.27
N ALA A 766 -5.32 22.20 29.97
CA ALA A 766 -3.95 22.69 29.86
C ALA A 766 -2.88 21.69 30.34
N ASP A 767 -3.26 20.77 31.24
CA ASP A 767 -2.36 19.78 31.85
C ASP A 767 -2.45 18.42 31.15
N ALA A 768 -3.18 18.34 30.02
CA ALA A 768 -3.31 17.09 29.27
C ALA A 768 -1.94 16.59 28.77
N PRO A 769 -1.67 15.26 28.86
CA PRO A 769 -0.42 14.69 28.40
C PRO A 769 -0.19 14.96 26.91
N ILE A 770 1.06 15.23 26.57
CA ILE A 770 1.50 15.45 25.19
C ILE A 770 1.52 14.10 24.48
N LYS A 771 0.86 14.01 23.32
CA LYS A 771 0.88 12.82 22.46
C LYS A 771 2.22 12.69 21.73
N ILE A 772 2.44 11.52 21.14
CA ILE A 772 3.65 11.16 20.39
C ILE A 772 3.90 12.11 19.20
N ASP A 773 2.86 12.70 18.62
CA ASP A 773 2.92 13.69 17.54
C ASP A 773 3.18 15.14 18.02
N GLY A 774 3.40 15.34 19.32
CA GLY A 774 3.58 16.65 19.94
C GLY A 774 2.29 17.43 20.21
N ALA A 775 1.11 16.90 19.83
CA ALA A 775 -0.17 17.54 20.08
C ALA A 775 -0.73 17.17 21.48
N ARG A 776 -1.39 18.13 22.15
CA ARG A 776 -2.14 17.85 23.38
C ARG A 776 -3.60 17.55 23.06
N GLN A 777 -4.27 16.77 23.89
CA GLN A 777 -5.73 16.63 23.77
C GLN A 777 -6.41 17.99 24.01
N PRO A 778 -7.43 18.37 23.23
CA PRO A 778 -8.15 19.63 23.45
C PRO A 778 -8.80 19.69 24.83
N GLY A 779 -9.21 18.56 25.39
CA GLY A 779 -9.78 18.52 26.74
C GLY A 779 -11.04 19.38 26.92
N ALA A 780 -11.76 19.74 25.86
CA ALA A 780 -12.95 20.61 25.91
C ALA A 780 -14.28 19.81 25.96
N ALA A 781 -15.43 20.50 25.99
CA ALA A 781 -16.78 19.91 25.89
C ALA A 781 -17.10 19.37 24.48
N ARG A 782 -17.94 18.33 24.35
CA ARG A 782 -18.08 17.54 23.10
C ARG A 782 -18.79 18.23 21.95
N ASP A 783 -19.80 19.01 22.25
CA ASP A 783 -20.65 19.68 21.28
C ASP A 783 -20.62 21.19 21.53
N TRP A 784 -20.95 21.93 20.48
CA TRP A 784 -20.95 23.39 20.55
C TRP A 784 -21.85 23.92 21.66
N PRO A 785 -23.09 23.42 21.89
CA PRO A 785 -23.92 23.86 23.00
C PRO A 785 -23.25 23.76 24.37
N ARG A 786 -22.66 22.60 24.73
CA ARG A 786 -21.97 22.41 26.02
C ARG A 786 -20.69 23.24 26.11
N PHE A 787 -19.93 23.34 25.01
CA PHE A 787 -18.71 24.15 24.97
C PHE A 787 -19.02 25.63 25.15
N ARG A 788 -20.03 26.12 24.44
CA ARG A 788 -20.55 27.47 24.55
C ARG A 788 -21.01 27.76 25.98
N ALA A 789 -21.79 26.87 26.58
CA ALA A 789 -22.27 27.04 27.95
C ALA A 789 -21.11 27.15 28.95
N PHE A 790 -20.10 26.28 28.83
CA PHE A 790 -18.89 26.35 29.66
C PHE A 790 -18.12 27.66 29.46
N MET A 791 -17.85 28.05 28.22
CA MET A 791 -17.04 29.23 27.92
C MET A 791 -17.72 30.52 28.39
N LEU A 792 -19.04 30.62 28.21
CA LEU A 792 -19.83 31.74 28.72
C LEU A 792 -19.85 31.79 30.25
N ALA A 793 -20.07 30.65 30.92
CA ALA A 793 -20.01 30.56 32.37
C ALA A 793 -18.61 30.86 32.94
N ALA A 794 -17.56 30.59 32.16
CA ALA A 794 -16.18 30.95 32.47
C ALA A 794 -15.83 32.42 32.15
N GLY A 795 -16.77 33.22 31.65
CA GLY A 795 -16.58 34.63 31.34
C GLY A 795 -15.91 34.92 29.99
N ILE A 796 -15.86 33.94 29.08
CA ILE A 796 -15.40 34.13 27.70
C ILE A 796 -16.59 34.45 26.81
N ASN A 797 -16.47 35.51 26.00
CA ASN A 797 -17.54 35.87 25.08
C ASN A 797 -17.75 34.82 23.99
N GLU A 798 -18.96 34.79 23.43
CA GLU A 798 -19.36 33.78 22.45
C GLU A 798 -18.53 33.81 21.17
N MET A 799 -18.08 34.99 20.73
CA MET A 799 -17.27 35.14 19.52
C MET A 799 -15.91 34.47 19.65
N LEU A 800 -15.21 34.70 20.76
CA LEU A 800 -13.93 34.08 21.06
C LEU A 800 -14.10 32.59 21.36
N ALA A 801 -15.17 32.19 22.04
CA ALA A 801 -15.53 30.79 22.19
C ALA A 801 -15.72 30.13 20.82
N ARG A 802 -16.39 30.81 19.89
CA ARG A 802 -16.59 30.32 18.52
C ARG A 802 -15.27 30.22 17.78
N THR A 803 -14.37 31.19 17.93
CA THR A 803 -13.02 31.13 17.37
C THR A 803 -12.22 29.95 17.93
N TYR A 804 -12.23 29.72 19.24
CA TYR A 804 -11.57 28.54 19.81
C TYR A 804 -12.22 27.24 19.32
N TRP A 805 -13.54 27.21 19.21
CA TRP A 805 -14.25 26.06 18.69
C TRP A 805 -13.85 25.76 17.25
N ASP A 806 -13.94 26.74 16.37
CA ASP A 806 -13.72 26.56 14.93
C ASP A 806 -12.23 26.46 14.56
N ALA A 807 -11.33 27.09 15.32
CA ALA A 807 -9.88 27.16 15.01
C ALA A 807 -9.00 26.20 15.83
N ALA A 808 -9.43 25.80 17.03
CA ALA A 808 -8.63 24.96 17.92
C ALA A 808 -9.32 23.63 18.27
N ILE A 809 -10.58 23.64 18.72
CA ILE A 809 -11.26 22.45 19.26
C ILE A 809 -11.78 21.53 18.16
N THR A 810 -12.54 22.05 17.21
CA THR A 810 -13.02 21.29 16.06
C THR A 810 -11.85 20.81 15.21
N PRO A 811 -10.84 21.63 14.84
CA PRO A 811 -9.70 21.14 14.07
C PRO A 811 -8.80 20.13 14.79
N SER A 812 -8.73 20.15 16.13
CA SER A 812 -8.00 19.15 16.92
C SER A 812 -8.78 17.86 17.16
N ARG A 813 -10.10 17.83 16.88
CA ARG A 813 -11.00 16.67 17.04
C ARG A 813 -11.44 16.06 15.72
N SER A 814 -11.87 16.91 14.81
CA SER A 814 -12.14 16.68 13.40
C SER A 814 -10.99 17.31 12.62
N TYR A 815 -9.99 16.49 12.34
CA TYR A 815 -8.78 16.91 11.61
C TYR A 815 -9.07 17.42 10.17
N ARG A 816 -10.33 17.40 9.68
CA ARG A 816 -10.66 17.52 8.25
C ARG A 816 -11.40 18.78 7.79
N ALA A 817 -12.08 19.53 8.66
CA ALA A 817 -12.87 20.70 8.23
C ALA A 817 -12.04 21.80 7.54
N GLN A 818 -10.70 21.81 7.69
CA GLN A 818 -9.81 22.75 7.00
C GLN A 818 -9.11 22.18 5.74
N GLU A 819 -9.19 20.88 5.46
CA GLU A 819 -8.24 20.24 4.55
C GLU A 819 -8.72 20.01 3.12
N GLY A 820 -10.01 19.99 2.76
CA GLY A 820 -10.45 19.60 1.40
C GLY A 820 -9.68 20.27 0.23
N HIS A 821 -9.54 21.60 0.25
CA HIS A 821 -8.82 22.34 -0.78
C HIS A 821 -7.31 22.52 -0.49
N LEU A 822 -6.95 22.82 0.77
CA LEU A 822 -5.55 22.99 1.19
C LEU A 822 -4.76 21.68 1.08
N PHE A 823 -5.41 20.54 1.27
CA PHE A 823 -4.83 19.20 1.10
C PHE A 823 -4.44 18.96 -0.34
N ASN A 824 -5.32 19.20 -1.32
CA ASN A 824 -4.98 19.03 -2.73
C ASN A 824 -3.81 19.94 -3.13
N GLN A 825 -3.76 21.19 -2.66
CA GLN A 825 -2.62 22.07 -2.90
C GLN A 825 -1.34 21.57 -2.24
N ARG A 826 -1.39 21.07 -1.00
CA ARG A 826 -0.23 20.49 -0.30
C ARG A 826 0.22 19.17 -0.91
N VAL A 827 -0.71 18.36 -1.41
CA VAL A 827 -0.44 17.11 -2.15
C VAL A 827 0.22 17.46 -3.47
N VAL A 828 -0.32 18.42 -4.23
CA VAL A 828 0.31 18.93 -5.46
C VAL A 828 1.71 19.46 -5.16
N GLN A 829 1.88 20.25 -4.09
CA GLN A 829 3.20 20.73 -3.67
C GLN A 829 4.15 19.61 -3.25
N PHE A 830 3.67 18.62 -2.48
CA PHE A 830 4.44 17.44 -2.10
C PHE A 830 4.83 16.61 -3.32
N VAL A 831 3.97 16.50 -4.33
CA VAL A 831 4.25 15.75 -5.54
C VAL A 831 5.24 16.48 -6.45
N LEU A 832 5.11 17.80 -6.54
CA LEU A 832 6.00 18.64 -7.34
C LEU A 832 7.37 18.85 -6.66
N ASP A 833 7.43 18.84 -5.33
CA ASP A 833 8.66 19.00 -4.55
C ASP A 833 8.65 18.16 -3.26
N PRO A 834 8.86 16.83 -3.38
CA PRO A 834 8.80 15.92 -2.25
C PRO A 834 9.92 16.14 -1.22
N GLU A 835 11.09 16.60 -1.67
CA GLU A 835 12.28 16.78 -0.82
C GLU A 835 12.22 18.08 -0.02
N ALA A 836 11.50 19.10 -0.50
CA ALA A 836 11.20 20.30 0.27
C ALA A 836 10.23 20.06 1.45
N ALA A 837 9.56 18.90 1.50
CA ALA A 837 8.69 18.54 2.60
C ALA A 837 9.52 18.20 3.86
N THR A 838 9.30 18.95 4.94
CA THR A 838 10.01 18.85 6.24
C THR A 838 10.02 17.46 6.91
N ALA A 839 9.27 16.49 6.38
CA ALA A 839 9.18 15.11 6.88
C ALA A 839 9.42 14.04 5.79
N TRP A 840 10.23 14.36 4.77
CA TRP A 840 10.58 13.46 3.65
C TRP A 840 11.02 12.05 4.10
N ALA A 841 11.81 11.95 5.17
CA ALA A 841 12.29 10.66 5.69
C ALA A 841 11.15 9.70 6.08
N SER A 842 10.06 10.21 6.67
CA SER A 842 8.85 9.43 6.98
C SER A 842 7.87 9.32 5.80
N MET A 843 8.08 10.07 4.73
CA MET A 843 7.23 10.07 3.52
C MET A 843 7.77 9.21 2.38
N ARG A 844 8.95 8.61 2.54
CA ARG A 844 9.59 7.75 1.53
C ARG A 844 8.67 6.64 1.01
N ASP A 845 8.01 5.95 1.94
CA ASP A 845 7.11 4.84 1.64
C ASP A 845 5.78 5.31 1.02
N VAL A 846 5.37 6.53 1.36
CA VAL A 846 4.18 7.18 0.78
C VAL A 846 4.47 7.63 -0.64
N TRP A 847 5.67 8.17 -0.90
CA TRP A 847 6.11 8.60 -2.22
C TRP A 847 6.14 7.45 -3.23
N GLN A 848 6.68 6.29 -2.85
CA GLN A 848 6.64 5.11 -3.73
C GLN A 848 5.20 4.75 -4.15
N GLN A 849 4.24 4.85 -3.23
CA GLN A 849 2.81 4.58 -3.53
C GLN A 849 2.18 5.65 -4.42
N VAL A 850 2.58 6.91 -4.29
CA VAL A 850 2.18 7.98 -5.22
C VAL A 850 2.59 7.63 -6.65
N LEU A 851 3.80 7.12 -6.82
CA LEU A 851 4.37 6.87 -8.14
C LEU A 851 3.77 5.65 -8.84
N GLU A 852 3.26 4.71 -8.06
CA GLU A 852 2.43 3.59 -8.56
C GLU A 852 1.02 4.04 -8.98
N GLY A 853 0.59 5.21 -8.52
CA GLY A 853 -0.74 5.80 -8.77
C GLY A 853 -0.91 6.43 -10.16
N VAL A 854 0.04 6.27 -11.09
CA VAL A 854 -0.10 6.84 -12.44
C VAL A 854 -1.01 5.96 -13.30
N ASP A 855 -1.88 6.61 -14.09
CA ASP A 855 -2.75 5.94 -15.05
C ASP A 855 -2.88 6.76 -16.35
N ALA A 856 -3.11 6.07 -17.45
CA ALA A 856 -3.31 6.69 -18.76
C ALA A 856 -4.78 7.07 -18.95
N ILE A 857 -5.03 8.21 -19.58
CA ILE A 857 -6.36 8.68 -19.96
C ILE A 857 -6.78 7.99 -21.26
N GLU A 858 -7.95 7.37 -21.25
CA GLU A 858 -8.57 6.78 -22.46
C GLU A 858 -9.56 7.74 -23.12
N ASP A 859 -10.29 8.53 -22.32
CA ASP A 859 -11.37 9.37 -22.80
C ASP A 859 -11.50 10.63 -21.92
N VAL A 860 -11.82 11.77 -22.53
CA VAL A 860 -12.02 13.07 -21.87
C VAL A 860 -13.29 13.71 -22.39
N LYS A 861 -14.19 14.08 -21.49
CA LYS A 861 -15.48 14.72 -21.80
C LYS A 861 -15.69 15.95 -20.94
N THR A 862 -16.20 17.02 -21.54
CA THR A 862 -16.69 18.17 -20.76
C THR A 862 -18.20 18.07 -20.61
N LEU A 863 -18.66 17.84 -19.38
CA LEU A 863 -20.07 17.84 -19.01
C LEU A 863 -20.49 19.27 -18.63
N ARG A 864 -21.59 19.76 -19.20
CA ARG A 864 -22.32 20.91 -18.64
C ARG A 864 -23.50 20.32 -17.88
N GLU A 865 -23.64 20.63 -16.60
CA GLU A 865 -24.94 20.44 -15.95
C GLU A 865 -25.88 21.48 -16.55
N ASP A 866 -26.67 21.07 -17.54
CA ASP A 866 -27.83 21.84 -17.97
C ASP A 866 -28.74 21.96 -16.74
N GLY A 867 -28.95 23.20 -16.29
CA GLY A 867 -29.87 23.55 -15.22
C GLY A 867 -31.31 23.22 -15.59
N ARG A 868 -31.67 21.93 -15.56
CA ARG A 868 -33.02 21.41 -15.62
C ARG A 868 -33.13 20.16 -14.75
N ASN A 869 -33.54 20.38 -13.50
CA ASN A 869 -34.72 19.74 -12.92
C ASN A 869 -35.09 20.53 -11.66
N GLY A 870 -36.23 21.23 -11.76
CA GLY A 870 -36.98 21.69 -10.60
C GLY A 870 -37.86 20.58 -10.04
#